data_AF-A0A812R508-F1
#
_entry.id   AF-A0A812R508-F1
#
_cell.length_a   1.000
_cell.length_b   1.000
_cell.length_c   1.000
_cell.angle_alpha   90.00
_cell.angle_beta   90.00
_cell.angle_gamma   90.00
#
_symmetry.space_group_name_H-M   'P 1'
#
loop_
_entity.id
_entity.type
_entity.pdbx_description
1 polymer ?
#
loop_
_entity_poly.entity_id
_entity_poly.type
_entity_poly.pdbx_seq_one_letter_code
_entity_poly.pdbx_strand_id
1 'polypeptide(L)'
;MQRVTIQYTGRVQGVGFRFTVRDIALGLGLVGWVRNNADGSVTLCAQGSGDQIEALRMRIRESGVGRIDGETEIPDASTAPTPTMLVLFDIDGTILRTFGLGVRAMGHAGRELHGQHFDEMRVEYAGRLDPLIIADLLVAHELEVHEDAVTDFRAMYGKHLGLILEQTPAELCPGVHELIDALEQTDGVTLGLLTGNYPETGAVKLRSGGIDPERFIIQVWGEDSPHDPPARTHLPPVGISRYLEKHQREIDPRDVVIIGDTPEDIGCAKASGCRCIAVATGKYSTGELAEAGADLAVEDLSGTEALVGWITRAEGEPNRILTIDVVRGVALLGIFAMNIMTFAMPFAAYMNPTAYPPVPFEGVNRWTYFIVHFVFDMKMMTLFSMLFGVGVMVYAEKISRGAEVSAVRRLWFKRMLILLCIGMVHAYFIWEGDILVSYAVAGMALLWWLRRLPAWAMVLIAVPFTIFPHLMWAQQGVAYHFMHVAESPPDWFIQATGIDEPENREKLLTNLEPLQEMMAPTPEQTAELEATYRGGYLTLLPYRAEQSFYMQAFMIPLFMLWRAAAMMLIGAALYKWRVVTGERSTSFYVKFTALNYLVGVPLLVGGMLYNDSIDFSPGLLIAIGMQFNAIGSVPMAMGHMGLIILIARAVPTALIVRSLSAVGRMALTNYLMHGIIASIIFYGYGFALYGQMDRLEQQMVVVAVWAAQLIWSPLWLKHFRFGPAEWAWRSLTYGKPQPMRRAAPAMQSPSAMKRGLNWLSAPQSGQTMPCSPAGSPLSDVPHVQHRSPITRLAVLLTVIVTAASATPTTGSVSHAGLSEITPNAANGMPMTYTISR
;
A
#
# COMPACT_ATOMS: atom_id res chain seq x y z
N MET A 1 31.16 -15.78 -14.53
CA MET A 1 30.95 -17.15 -15.00
C MET A 1 29.85 -17.12 -16.04
N GLN A 2 30.16 -17.62 -17.23
CA GLN A 2 29.25 -17.76 -18.36
C GLN A 2 28.71 -19.20 -18.36
N ARG A 3 27.42 -19.34 -18.65
CA ARG A 3 26.78 -20.62 -18.92
C ARG A 3 26.47 -20.66 -20.41
N VAL A 4 26.88 -21.72 -21.08
CA VAL A 4 26.57 -21.95 -22.50
C VAL A 4 25.87 -23.28 -22.67
N THR A 5 24.88 -23.32 -23.55
CA THR A 5 24.26 -24.56 -24.00
C THR A 5 24.54 -24.71 -25.49
N ILE A 6 25.13 -25.82 -25.89
CA ILE A 6 25.60 -26.06 -27.25
C ILE A 6 24.99 -27.37 -27.73
N GLN A 7 24.40 -27.35 -28.91
CA GLN A 7 23.95 -28.53 -29.61
C GLN A 7 24.94 -28.89 -30.71
N TYR A 8 25.46 -30.12 -30.65
CA TYR A 8 26.31 -30.72 -31.67
C TYR A 8 25.49 -31.66 -32.54
N THR A 9 25.60 -31.52 -33.87
CA THR A 9 24.96 -32.37 -34.87
C THR A 9 26.00 -33.10 -35.73
N GLY A 10 25.60 -34.23 -36.34
CA GLY A 10 26.47 -35.10 -37.13
C GLY A 10 26.55 -36.52 -36.55
N ARG A 11 27.64 -37.25 -36.80
CA ARG A 11 27.89 -38.58 -36.21
C ARG A 11 28.47 -38.44 -34.79
N VAL A 12 27.66 -37.93 -33.88
CA VAL A 12 28.03 -37.58 -32.48
C VAL A 12 27.45 -38.53 -31.43
N GLN A 13 26.55 -39.45 -31.80
CA GLN A 13 26.07 -40.52 -30.92
C GLN A 13 26.69 -41.88 -31.30
N GLY A 14 26.84 -42.78 -30.32
CA GLY A 14 27.45 -44.10 -30.53
C GLY A 14 28.97 -44.12 -30.71
N VAL A 15 29.65 -42.97 -30.55
CA VAL A 15 31.09 -42.76 -30.80
C VAL A 15 31.88 -42.33 -29.56
N GLY A 16 31.29 -42.44 -28.37
CA GLY A 16 31.95 -42.05 -27.11
C GLY A 16 31.90 -40.54 -26.78
N PHE A 17 31.27 -39.71 -27.61
CA PHE A 17 31.22 -38.24 -27.51
C PHE A 17 30.95 -37.71 -26.08
N ARG A 18 29.92 -38.23 -25.41
CA ARG A 18 29.56 -37.80 -24.03
C ARG A 18 30.66 -38.05 -23.01
N PHE A 19 31.40 -39.15 -23.15
CA PHE A 19 32.49 -39.50 -22.23
C PHE A 19 33.69 -38.58 -22.45
N THR A 20 34.06 -38.38 -23.72
CA THR A 20 35.16 -37.49 -24.11
C THR A 20 34.90 -36.04 -23.69
N VAL A 21 33.71 -35.51 -23.96
CA VAL A 21 33.32 -34.15 -23.56
C VAL A 21 33.33 -33.98 -22.05
N ARG A 22 32.86 -34.98 -21.30
CA ARG A 22 32.89 -34.97 -19.83
C ARG A 22 34.31 -34.93 -19.30
N ASP A 23 35.21 -35.74 -19.84
CA ASP A 23 36.61 -35.80 -19.40
C ASP A 23 37.35 -34.48 -19.67
N ILE A 24 37.16 -33.91 -20.86
CA ILE A 24 37.69 -32.59 -21.22
C ILE A 24 37.14 -31.50 -20.28
N ALA A 25 35.83 -31.51 -20.00
CA ALA A 25 35.20 -30.52 -19.13
C ALA A 25 35.71 -30.62 -17.68
N LEU A 26 35.89 -31.83 -17.16
CA LEU A 26 36.46 -32.06 -15.82
C LEU A 26 37.92 -31.58 -15.77
N GLY A 27 38.72 -31.85 -16.80
CA GLY A 27 40.11 -31.38 -16.89
C GLY A 27 40.25 -29.85 -16.98
N LEU A 28 39.20 -29.14 -17.37
CA LEU A 28 39.13 -27.67 -17.41
C LEU A 28 38.48 -27.04 -16.17
N GLY A 29 38.02 -27.85 -15.21
CA GLY A 29 37.33 -27.37 -14.00
C GLY A 29 35.93 -26.81 -14.26
N LEU A 30 35.25 -27.28 -15.32
CA LEU A 30 33.91 -26.84 -15.70
C LEU A 30 32.83 -27.69 -15.01
N VAL A 31 31.69 -27.07 -14.70
CA VAL A 31 30.50 -27.77 -14.19
C VAL A 31 29.39 -27.74 -15.23
N GLY A 32 28.60 -28.81 -15.34
CA GLY A 32 27.62 -28.93 -16.41
C GLY A 32 27.05 -30.33 -16.60
N TRP A 33 26.35 -30.51 -17.72
CA TRP A 33 25.81 -31.80 -18.14
C TRP A 33 25.90 -31.98 -19.65
N VAL A 34 25.90 -33.22 -20.12
CA VAL A 34 25.86 -33.56 -21.55
C VAL A 34 24.87 -34.70 -21.76
N ARG A 35 23.99 -34.59 -22.76
CA ARG A 35 22.95 -35.58 -23.04
C ARG A 35 22.79 -35.84 -24.54
N ASN A 36 22.38 -37.06 -24.87
CA ASN A 36 21.92 -37.40 -26.21
C ASN A 36 20.46 -36.95 -26.37
N ASN A 37 20.12 -36.42 -27.53
CA ASN A 37 18.75 -36.10 -27.91
C ASN A 37 18.18 -37.22 -28.81
N ALA A 38 16.85 -37.29 -28.90
CA ALA A 38 16.17 -38.32 -29.70
C ALA A 38 16.39 -38.16 -31.21
N ASP A 39 16.72 -36.95 -31.68
CA ASP A 39 16.99 -36.60 -33.08
C ASP A 39 18.40 -36.99 -33.56
N GLY A 40 19.21 -37.66 -32.72
CA GLY A 40 20.59 -38.02 -33.04
C GLY A 40 21.64 -36.96 -32.70
N SER A 41 21.25 -35.77 -32.22
CA SER A 41 22.17 -34.71 -31.76
C SER A 41 22.62 -34.89 -30.31
N VAL A 42 23.66 -34.16 -29.88
CA VAL A 42 24.13 -34.13 -28.48
C VAL A 42 24.05 -32.71 -27.94
N THR A 43 23.39 -32.51 -26.80
CA THR A 43 23.37 -31.20 -26.11
C THR A 43 24.33 -31.20 -24.92
N LEU A 44 25.18 -30.19 -24.89
CA LEU A 44 26.14 -29.91 -23.82
C LEU A 44 25.75 -28.60 -23.14
N CYS A 45 25.65 -28.61 -21.81
CA CYS A 45 25.57 -27.40 -21.00
C CYS A 45 26.82 -27.31 -20.13
N ALA A 46 27.59 -26.23 -20.23
CA ALA A 46 28.81 -26.01 -19.45
C ALA A 46 28.82 -24.61 -18.83
N GLN A 47 29.37 -24.49 -17.62
CA GLN A 47 29.48 -23.24 -16.88
C GLN A 47 30.92 -23.03 -16.38
N GLY A 48 31.52 -21.88 -16.71
CA GLY A 48 32.91 -21.52 -16.41
C GLY A 48 33.23 -20.06 -16.73
N SER A 49 34.51 -19.67 -16.77
CA SER A 49 34.93 -18.41 -17.40
C SER A 49 34.84 -18.51 -18.93
N GLY A 50 34.82 -17.37 -19.63
CA GLY A 50 34.80 -17.36 -21.11
C GLY A 50 35.97 -18.15 -21.70
N ASP A 51 37.16 -18.00 -21.13
CA ASP A 51 38.37 -18.72 -21.57
C ASP A 51 38.26 -20.24 -21.37
N GLN A 52 37.64 -20.70 -20.27
CA GLN A 52 37.43 -22.14 -20.03
C GLN A 52 36.41 -22.72 -21.02
N ILE A 53 35.37 -21.97 -21.37
CA ILE A 53 34.35 -22.40 -22.34
C ILE A 53 34.94 -22.48 -23.75
N GLU A 54 35.76 -21.50 -24.14
CA GLU A 54 36.43 -21.53 -25.45
C GLU A 54 37.44 -22.69 -25.53
N ALA A 55 38.20 -22.92 -24.46
CA ALA A 55 39.09 -24.07 -24.36
C ALA A 55 38.35 -25.41 -24.44
N LEU A 56 37.12 -25.49 -23.89
CA LEU A 56 36.28 -26.69 -24.02
C LEU A 56 35.88 -26.93 -25.47
N ARG A 57 35.38 -25.91 -26.19
CA ARG A 57 34.99 -26.03 -27.60
C ARG A 57 36.16 -26.46 -28.49
N MET A 58 37.31 -25.83 -28.30
CA MET A 58 38.53 -26.14 -29.04
C MET A 58 38.95 -27.61 -28.83
N ARG A 59 39.04 -28.05 -27.57
CA ARG A 59 39.46 -29.43 -27.25
C ARG A 59 38.47 -30.49 -27.73
N ILE A 60 37.17 -30.20 -27.76
CA ILE A 60 36.16 -31.12 -28.33
C ILE A 60 36.37 -31.30 -29.84
N ARG A 61 36.70 -30.22 -30.56
CA ARG A 61 37.02 -30.30 -31.99
C ARG A 61 38.34 -31.04 -32.24
N GLU A 62 39.35 -30.79 -31.42
CA GLU A 62 40.67 -31.44 -31.52
C GLU A 62 40.66 -32.92 -31.14
N SER A 63 39.74 -33.35 -30.26
CA SER A 63 39.70 -34.75 -29.81
C SER A 63 39.26 -35.73 -30.90
N GLY A 64 38.76 -35.24 -32.05
CA GLY A 64 38.34 -36.08 -33.18
C GLY A 64 37.20 -37.05 -32.84
N VAL A 65 36.44 -36.77 -31.77
CA VAL A 65 35.41 -37.69 -31.27
C VAL A 65 34.15 -37.56 -32.13
N GLY A 66 33.93 -38.55 -32.98
CA GLY A 66 32.84 -38.52 -33.95
C GLY A 66 33.07 -37.51 -35.08
N ARG A 67 32.05 -37.36 -35.93
CA ARG A 67 32.03 -36.34 -36.99
C ARG A 67 31.02 -35.25 -36.61
N ILE A 68 31.52 -34.06 -36.28
CA ILE A 68 30.70 -32.89 -35.97
C ILE A 68 30.41 -32.15 -37.29
N ASP A 69 29.16 -32.17 -37.73
CA ASP A 69 28.70 -31.46 -38.94
C ASP A 69 28.14 -30.07 -38.61
N GLY A 70 27.73 -29.83 -37.37
CA GLY A 70 27.24 -28.53 -36.90
C GLY A 70 27.40 -28.33 -35.40
N GLU A 71 27.65 -27.08 -35.01
CA GLU A 71 27.71 -26.62 -33.63
C GLU A 71 26.84 -25.36 -33.51
N THR A 72 25.74 -25.46 -32.77
CA THR A 72 24.80 -24.37 -32.58
C THR A 72 24.72 -24.04 -31.10
N GLU A 73 25.08 -22.81 -30.72
CA GLU A 73 24.81 -22.32 -29.38
C GLU A 73 23.31 -22.07 -29.24
N ILE A 74 22.67 -22.80 -28.32
CA ILE A 74 21.28 -22.57 -27.95
C ILE A 74 21.29 -21.34 -27.03
N PRO A 75 20.64 -20.24 -27.42
CA PRO A 75 20.56 -19.04 -26.59
C PRO A 75 20.06 -19.42 -25.18
N ASP A 76 20.77 -18.99 -24.14
CA ASP A 76 20.31 -19.20 -22.78
C ASP A 76 18.96 -18.48 -22.62
N ALA A 77 17.90 -19.23 -22.34
CA ALA A 77 16.52 -18.74 -22.19
C ALA A 77 16.35 -17.74 -21.03
N SER A 78 17.46 -17.33 -20.38
CA SER A 78 17.53 -16.40 -19.26
C SER A 78 17.82 -14.94 -19.68
N THR A 79 18.02 -14.63 -20.97
CA THR A 79 18.52 -13.29 -21.40
C THR A 79 17.66 -12.49 -22.39
N ALA A 80 16.51 -12.98 -22.85
CA ALA A 80 15.52 -12.15 -23.53
C ALA A 80 14.49 -11.61 -22.51
N PRO A 81 14.07 -10.33 -22.53
CA PRO A 81 12.92 -9.89 -21.75
C PRO A 81 11.72 -10.70 -22.26
N THR A 82 11.23 -11.60 -21.41
CA THR A 82 10.33 -12.68 -21.80
C THR A 82 8.92 -12.34 -21.31
N PRO A 83 7.86 -12.52 -22.11
CA PRO A 83 6.49 -12.45 -21.63
C PRO A 83 6.31 -13.37 -20.41
N THR A 84 5.93 -12.78 -19.29
CA THR A 84 5.57 -13.48 -18.05
C THR A 84 4.08 -13.40 -17.77
N MET A 85 3.32 -12.61 -18.54
CA MET A 85 1.90 -12.36 -18.34
C MET A 85 1.13 -12.46 -19.65
N LEU A 86 -0.08 -13.02 -19.61
CA LEU A 86 -1.05 -13.00 -20.71
C LEU A 86 -2.28 -12.19 -20.30
N VAL A 87 -2.64 -11.17 -21.08
CA VAL A 87 -3.82 -10.33 -20.81
C VAL A 87 -4.84 -10.55 -21.91
N LEU A 88 -5.97 -11.13 -21.56
CA LEU A 88 -7.06 -11.50 -22.47
C LEU A 88 -8.23 -10.53 -22.30
N PHE A 89 -8.59 -9.83 -23.37
CA PHE A 89 -9.71 -8.88 -23.38
C PHE A 89 -10.95 -9.50 -24.00
N ASP A 90 -12.11 -9.31 -23.36
CA ASP A 90 -13.39 -9.38 -24.07
C ASP A 90 -13.59 -8.11 -24.93
N ILE A 91 -14.49 -8.17 -25.91
CA ILE A 91 -14.73 -7.10 -26.88
C ILE A 91 -15.93 -6.24 -26.48
N ASP A 92 -17.12 -6.83 -26.40
CA ASP A 92 -18.39 -6.11 -26.25
C ASP A 92 -18.57 -5.66 -24.81
N GLY A 93 -18.79 -4.37 -24.58
CA GLY A 93 -18.89 -3.83 -23.21
C GLY A 93 -17.54 -3.62 -22.53
N THR A 94 -16.45 -4.21 -23.05
CA THR A 94 -15.10 -4.11 -22.49
C THR A 94 -14.18 -3.21 -23.31
N ILE A 95 -13.86 -3.58 -24.56
CA ILE A 95 -13.09 -2.73 -25.49
C ILE A 95 -14.03 -1.73 -26.17
N LEU A 96 -15.22 -2.17 -26.57
CA LEU A 96 -16.16 -1.39 -27.39
C LEU A 96 -17.54 -1.34 -26.75
N ARG A 97 -18.19 -0.17 -26.79
CA ARG A 97 -19.62 -0.05 -26.54
C ARG A 97 -20.36 -0.32 -27.84
N THR A 98 -20.97 -1.50 -27.91
CA THR A 98 -21.64 -1.92 -29.14
C THR A 98 -23.14 -1.63 -29.16
N PHE A 99 -23.74 -0.93 -28.17
CA PHE A 99 -25.14 -0.46 -28.17
C PHE A 99 -26.17 -1.40 -28.85
N GLY A 100 -26.04 -2.72 -28.64
CA GLY A 100 -26.89 -3.73 -29.27
C GLY A 100 -26.79 -3.84 -30.81
N LEU A 101 -25.72 -3.34 -31.44
CA LEU A 101 -25.47 -3.43 -32.88
C LEU A 101 -25.39 -4.89 -33.35
N GLY A 102 -24.74 -5.77 -32.58
CA GLY A 102 -24.70 -7.21 -32.85
C GLY A 102 -26.09 -7.86 -32.82
N VAL A 103 -26.88 -7.55 -31.78
CA VAL A 103 -28.26 -8.03 -31.63
C VAL A 103 -29.13 -7.59 -32.83
N ARG A 104 -29.03 -6.32 -33.23
CA ARG A 104 -29.74 -5.80 -34.41
C ARG A 104 -29.32 -6.50 -35.69
N ALA A 105 -28.02 -6.74 -35.88
CA ALA A 105 -27.51 -7.46 -37.04
C ALA A 105 -28.03 -8.90 -37.12
N MET A 106 -28.10 -9.61 -35.98
CA MET A 106 -28.72 -10.94 -35.90
C MET A 106 -30.22 -10.89 -36.21
N GLY A 107 -30.93 -9.85 -35.76
CA GLY A 107 -32.34 -9.63 -36.12
C GLY A 107 -32.54 -9.41 -37.62
N HIS A 108 -31.68 -8.62 -38.27
CA HIS A 108 -31.73 -8.45 -39.72
C HIS A 108 -31.41 -9.73 -40.49
N ALA A 109 -30.42 -10.50 -40.04
CA ALA A 109 -30.07 -11.80 -40.62
C ALA A 109 -31.24 -12.78 -40.51
N GLY A 110 -31.84 -12.92 -39.32
CA GLY A 110 -32.97 -13.81 -39.11
C GLY A 110 -34.21 -13.40 -39.89
N ARG A 111 -34.49 -12.08 -40.02
CA ARG A 111 -35.60 -11.60 -40.86
C ARG A 111 -35.39 -11.86 -42.35
N GLU A 112 -34.14 -11.78 -42.84
CA GLU A 112 -33.80 -12.08 -44.23
C GLU A 112 -33.90 -13.58 -44.53
N LEU A 113 -33.45 -14.43 -43.61
CA LEU A 113 -33.44 -15.89 -43.79
C LEU A 113 -34.80 -16.55 -43.51
N HIS A 114 -35.53 -16.08 -42.52
CA HIS A 114 -36.70 -16.77 -41.95
C HIS A 114 -37.97 -15.91 -41.93
N GLY A 115 -37.91 -14.69 -42.45
CA GLY A 115 -39.06 -13.80 -42.64
C GLY A 115 -39.31 -12.81 -41.51
N GLN A 116 -40.24 -11.88 -41.74
CA GLN A 116 -40.45 -10.69 -40.89
C GLN A 116 -40.90 -10.96 -39.44
N HIS A 117 -41.30 -12.19 -39.13
CA HIS A 117 -41.72 -12.59 -37.78
C HIS A 117 -40.55 -12.98 -36.86
N PHE A 118 -39.32 -12.98 -37.36
CA PHE A 118 -38.13 -13.26 -36.56
C PHE A 118 -37.87 -12.14 -35.54
N ASP A 119 -37.76 -12.53 -34.27
CA ASP A 119 -37.61 -11.67 -33.11
C ASP A 119 -36.31 -12.01 -32.35
N GLU A 120 -35.31 -11.17 -32.53
CA GLU A 120 -34.01 -11.25 -31.89
C GLU A 120 -34.07 -11.12 -30.35
N MET A 121 -35.16 -10.60 -29.77
CA MET A 121 -35.25 -10.37 -28.33
C MET A 121 -35.64 -11.61 -27.51
N ARG A 122 -35.85 -12.76 -28.16
CA ARG A 122 -36.26 -14.01 -27.50
C ARG A 122 -35.16 -14.71 -26.70
N VAL A 123 -33.90 -14.29 -26.83
CA VAL A 123 -32.75 -14.91 -26.16
C VAL A 123 -31.93 -13.90 -25.37
N GLU A 124 -31.16 -14.38 -24.40
CA GLU A 124 -30.18 -13.59 -23.67
C GLU A 124 -28.82 -13.62 -24.39
N TYR A 125 -28.11 -12.48 -24.41
CA TYR A 125 -26.88 -12.28 -25.20
C TYR A 125 -25.62 -12.04 -24.35
N ALA A 126 -25.75 -11.39 -23.20
CA ALA A 126 -24.61 -10.88 -22.44
C ALA A 126 -23.69 -12.04 -22.00
N GLY A 127 -22.39 -11.91 -22.26
CA GLY A 127 -21.38 -12.91 -21.89
C GLY A 127 -21.47 -14.26 -22.63
N ARG A 128 -22.43 -14.47 -23.55
CA ARG A 128 -22.62 -15.76 -24.24
C ARG A 128 -21.76 -15.90 -25.50
N LEU A 129 -21.75 -17.10 -26.07
CA LEU A 129 -21.03 -17.43 -27.29
C LEU A 129 -21.95 -17.26 -28.51
N ASP A 130 -21.51 -16.58 -29.57
CA ASP A 130 -22.25 -16.41 -30.82
C ASP A 130 -22.80 -17.76 -31.37
N PRO A 131 -22.04 -18.87 -31.40
CA PRO A 131 -22.57 -20.17 -31.80
C PRO A 131 -23.81 -20.64 -31.01
N LEU A 132 -23.83 -20.41 -29.69
CA LEU A 132 -24.97 -20.76 -28.83
C LEU A 132 -26.14 -19.81 -29.04
N ILE A 133 -25.86 -18.53 -29.21
CA ILE A 133 -26.90 -17.51 -29.44
C ILE A 133 -27.65 -17.81 -30.74
N ILE A 134 -26.93 -18.12 -31.82
CA ILE A 134 -27.55 -18.50 -33.10
C ILE A 134 -28.39 -19.77 -32.95
N ALA A 135 -27.85 -20.81 -32.32
CA ALA A 135 -28.58 -22.05 -32.08
C ALA A 135 -29.88 -21.81 -31.28
N ASP A 136 -29.81 -21.05 -30.19
CA ASP A 136 -30.98 -20.73 -29.36
C ASP A 136 -31.99 -19.86 -30.10
N LEU A 137 -31.53 -18.93 -30.95
CA LEU A 137 -32.43 -18.12 -31.79
C LEU A 137 -33.20 -19.00 -32.77
N LEU A 138 -32.56 -19.98 -33.40
CA LEU A 138 -33.24 -20.93 -34.28
C LEU A 138 -34.26 -21.76 -33.50
N VAL A 139 -33.88 -22.31 -32.34
CA VAL A 139 -34.77 -23.08 -31.46
C VAL A 139 -35.96 -22.24 -30.99
N ALA A 140 -35.73 -20.99 -30.58
CA ALA A 140 -36.78 -20.07 -30.10
C ALA A 140 -37.80 -19.69 -31.20
N HIS A 141 -37.48 -19.96 -32.46
CA HIS A 141 -38.37 -19.79 -33.62
C HIS A 141 -38.85 -21.11 -34.21
N GLU A 142 -38.71 -22.22 -33.47
CA GLU A 142 -39.14 -23.56 -33.88
C GLU A 142 -38.47 -24.03 -35.18
N LEU A 143 -37.26 -23.55 -35.46
CA LEU A 143 -36.44 -23.96 -36.61
C LEU A 143 -35.50 -25.10 -36.22
N GLU A 144 -35.29 -26.04 -37.14
CA GLU A 144 -34.32 -27.13 -36.92
C GLU A 144 -32.88 -26.59 -36.96
N VAL A 145 -32.07 -26.97 -35.96
CA VAL A 145 -30.66 -26.59 -35.88
C VAL A 145 -29.82 -27.65 -36.60
N HIS A 146 -29.53 -27.40 -37.87
CA HIS A 146 -28.55 -28.15 -38.66
C HIS A 146 -27.32 -27.27 -38.94
N GLU A 147 -26.17 -27.90 -39.23
CA GLU A 147 -24.89 -27.21 -39.47
C GLU A 147 -24.97 -26.17 -40.59
N ASP A 148 -25.70 -26.49 -41.67
CA ASP A 148 -25.94 -25.59 -42.80
C ASP A 148 -26.75 -24.35 -42.37
N ALA A 149 -27.78 -24.52 -41.53
CA ALA A 149 -28.62 -23.42 -41.07
C ALA A 149 -27.84 -22.44 -40.18
N VAL A 150 -26.98 -22.95 -39.29
CA VAL A 150 -26.10 -22.13 -38.46
C VAL A 150 -25.07 -21.39 -39.32
N THR A 151 -24.53 -22.06 -40.35
CA THR A 151 -23.55 -21.48 -41.28
C THR A 151 -24.17 -20.34 -42.10
N ASP A 152 -25.36 -20.54 -42.65
CA ASP A 152 -26.09 -19.52 -43.41
C ASP A 152 -26.43 -18.32 -42.52
N PHE A 153 -26.88 -18.58 -41.29
CA PHE A 153 -27.17 -17.53 -40.32
C PHE A 153 -25.92 -16.73 -39.94
N ARG A 154 -24.80 -17.41 -39.67
CA ARG A 154 -23.49 -16.78 -39.38
C ARG A 154 -23.06 -15.87 -40.52
N ALA A 155 -23.14 -16.35 -41.77
CA ALA A 155 -22.76 -15.56 -42.95
C ALA A 155 -23.64 -14.31 -43.11
N MET A 156 -24.95 -14.45 -42.92
CA MET A 156 -25.89 -13.34 -42.99
C MET A 156 -25.73 -12.34 -41.85
N TYR A 157 -25.47 -12.81 -40.63
CA TYR A 157 -25.16 -11.98 -39.48
C TYR A 157 -23.90 -11.14 -39.73
N GLY A 158 -22.81 -11.75 -40.21
CA GLY A 158 -21.57 -11.04 -40.54
C GLY A 158 -21.77 -9.94 -41.58
N LYS A 159 -22.56 -10.22 -42.64
CA LYS A 159 -22.91 -9.23 -43.68
C LYS A 159 -23.66 -8.03 -43.10
N HIS A 160 -24.72 -8.27 -42.33
CA HIS A 160 -25.53 -7.19 -41.74
C HIS A 160 -24.75 -6.39 -40.69
N LEU A 161 -23.90 -7.06 -39.91
CA LEU A 161 -23.04 -6.39 -38.94
C LEU A 161 -22.07 -5.43 -39.62
N GLY A 162 -21.44 -5.84 -40.73
CA GLY A 162 -20.58 -4.97 -41.53
C GLY A 162 -21.30 -3.72 -42.03
N LEU A 163 -22.47 -3.88 -42.63
CA LEU A 163 -23.29 -2.76 -43.13
C LEU A 163 -23.69 -1.78 -42.02
N ILE A 164 -24.05 -2.31 -40.85
CA ILE A 164 -24.42 -1.49 -39.70
C ILE A 164 -23.21 -0.70 -39.19
N LEU A 165 -22.04 -1.34 -39.10
CA LEU A 165 -20.82 -0.70 -38.58
C LEU A 165 -20.22 0.33 -39.56
N GLU A 166 -20.49 0.22 -40.86
CA GLU A 166 -20.18 1.27 -41.85
C GLU A 166 -21.00 2.55 -41.60
N GLN A 167 -22.25 2.40 -41.16
CA GLN A 167 -23.15 3.53 -40.92
C GLN A 167 -23.01 4.09 -39.50
N THR A 168 -22.77 3.22 -38.52
CA THR A 168 -22.66 3.57 -37.10
C THR A 168 -21.46 2.82 -36.51
N PRO A 169 -20.25 3.43 -36.56
CA PRO A 169 -19.05 2.81 -36.02
C PRO A 169 -19.16 2.50 -34.53
N ALA A 170 -18.45 1.46 -34.07
CA ALA A 170 -18.39 1.11 -32.66
C ALA A 170 -17.63 2.18 -31.85
N GLU A 171 -18.13 2.51 -30.66
CA GLU A 171 -17.48 3.49 -29.78
C GLU A 171 -16.49 2.78 -28.85
N LEU A 172 -15.28 3.31 -28.69
CA LEU A 172 -14.29 2.80 -27.73
C LEU A 172 -14.71 3.09 -26.29
N CYS A 173 -14.53 2.10 -25.41
CA CYS A 173 -14.67 2.33 -23.98
C CYS A 173 -13.57 3.29 -23.47
N PRO A 174 -13.83 4.09 -22.41
CA PRO A 174 -12.85 5.03 -21.88
C PRO A 174 -11.55 4.33 -21.41
N GLY A 175 -10.40 4.86 -21.83
CA GLY A 175 -9.07 4.40 -21.38
C GLY A 175 -8.52 3.16 -22.11
N VAL A 176 -9.26 2.59 -23.06
CA VAL A 176 -8.86 1.38 -23.80
C VAL A 176 -7.57 1.62 -24.59
N HIS A 177 -7.49 2.73 -25.33
CA HIS A 177 -6.34 3.01 -26.20
C HIS A 177 -5.07 3.16 -25.37
N GLU A 178 -5.14 3.98 -24.32
CA GLU A 178 -4.04 4.23 -23.40
C GLU A 178 -3.59 2.94 -22.69
N LEU A 179 -4.53 2.08 -22.29
CA LEU A 179 -4.19 0.83 -21.63
C LEU A 179 -3.53 -0.18 -22.56
N ILE A 180 -4.08 -0.39 -23.76
CA ILE A 180 -3.49 -1.31 -24.75
C ILE A 180 -2.08 -0.83 -25.12
N ASP A 181 -1.91 0.46 -25.42
CA ASP A 181 -0.60 1.04 -25.74
C ASP A 181 0.40 0.86 -24.60
N ALA A 182 -0.02 1.10 -23.35
CA ALA A 182 0.85 0.93 -22.18
C ALA A 182 1.22 -0.54 -21.93
N LEU A 183 0.29 -1.48 -22.15
CA LEU A 183 0.55 -2.91 -21.99
C LEU A 183 1.47 -3.45 -23.09
N GLU A 184 1.34 -3.00 -24.33
CA GLU A 184 2.28 -3.36 -25.41
C GLU A 184 3.70 -2.87 -25.13
N GLN A 185 3.85 -1.71 -24.51
CA GLN A 185 5.14 -1.16 -24.11
C GLN A 185 5.69 -1.80 -22.82
N THR A 186 4.91 -2.63 -22.15
CA THR A 186 5.31 -3.28 -20.90
C THR A 186 6.06 -4.57 -21.19
N ASP A 187 7.35 -4.59 -20.89
CA ASP A 187 8.17 -5.80 -20.95
C ASP A 187 7.52 -6.93 -20.15
N GLY A 188 7.31 -8.07 -20.79
CA GLY A 188 6.76 -9.23 -20.10
C GLY A 188 5.24 -9.43 -20.27
N VAL A 189 4.56 -8.66 -21.12
CA VAL A 189 3.11 -8.80 -21.35
C VAL A 189 2.82 -9.26 -22.78
N THR A 190 1.97 -10.26 -22.93
CA THR A 190 1.34 -10.65 -24.21
C THR A 190 -0.12 -10.27 -24.18
N LEU A 191 -0.56 -9.51 -25.19
CA LEU A 191 -1.97 -9.18 -25.39
C LEU A 191 -2.72 -10.28 -26.12
N GLY A 192 -3.97 -10.47 -25.75
CA GLY A 192 -4.86 -11.40 -26.42
C GLY A 192 -6.34 -11.03 -26.30
N LEU A 193 -7.16 -11.73 -27.08
CA LEU A 193 -8.62 -11.68 -27.04
C LEU A 193 -9.15 -12.96 -26.41
N LEU A 194 -10.20 -12.82 -25.61
CA LEU A 194 -11.05 -13.93 -25.20
C LEU A 194 -12.48 -13.44 -25.26
N THR A 195 -13.20 -13.84 -26.30
CA THR A 195 -14.53 -13.31 -26.58
C THR A 195 -15.49 -14.39 -27.06
N GLY A 196 -16.79 -14.12 -26.90
CA GLY A 196 -17.85 -14.98 -27.42
C GLY A 196 -18.13 -14.81 -28.92
N ASN A 197 -17.54 -13.80 -29.56
CA ASN A 197 -17.76 -13.50 -30.97
C ASN A 197 -17.14 -14.56 -31.90
N TYR A 198 -17.71 -14.69 -33.11
CA TYR A 198 -16.97 -15.28 -34.23
C TYR A 198 -15.76 -14.41 -34.64
N PRO A 199 -14.70 -15.00 -35.23
CA PRO A 199 -13.52 -14.27 -35.65
C PRO A 199 -13.83 -13.10 -36.58
N GLU A 200 -14.66 -13.30 -37.60
CA GLU A 200 -14.99 -12.27 -38.58
C GLU A 200 -15.85 -11.14 -37.98
N THR A 201 -16.78 -11.47 -37.07
CA THR A 201 -17.67 -10.46 -36.46
C THR A 201 -16.91 -9.64 -35.42
N GLY A 202 -16.10 -10.29 -34.59
CA GLY A 202 -15.23 -9.63 -33.61
C GLY A 202 -14.17 -8.75 -34.28
N ALA A 203 -13.52 -9.23 -35.35
CA ALA A 203 -12.53 -8.46 -36.08
C ALA A 203 -13.12 -7.20 -36.73
N VAL A 204 -14.32 -7.29 -37.33
CA VAL A 204 -14.99 -6.12 -37.94
C VAL A 204 -15.40 -5.10 -36.88
N LYS A 205 -15.86 -5.54 -35.69
CA LYS A 205 -16.12 -4.64 -34.55
C LYS A 205 -14.88 -3.87 -34.13
N LEU A 206 -13.75 -4.56 -33.92
CA LEU A 206 -12.48 -3.94 -33.53
C LEU A 206 -12.00 -2.91 -34.55
N ARG A 207 -12.01 -3.27 -35.84
CA ARG A 207 -11.62 -2.35 -36.93
C ARG A 207 -12.52 -1.13 -36.99
N SER A 208 -13.83 -1.29 -36.80
CA SER A 208 -14.80 -0.19 -36.75
C SER A 208 -14.52 0.78 -35.59
N GLY A 209 -14.08 0.27 -34.45
CA GLY A 209 -13.63 1.07 -33.30
C GLY A 209 -12.19 1.58 -33.39
N GLY A 210 -11.50 1.41 -34.53
CA GLY A 210 -10.13 1.90 -34.72
C GLY A 210 -9.04 1.07 -34.04
N ILE A 211 -9.32 -0.18 -33.66
CA ILE A 211 -8.34 -1.12 -33.09
C ILE A 211 -8.02 -2.20 -34.13
N ASP A 212 -6.73 -2.38 -34.41
CA ASP A 212 -6.27 -3.47 -35.26
C ASP A 212 -6.30 -4.80 -34.48
N PRO A 213 -7.07 -5.83 -34.92
CA PRO A 213 -7.10 -7.14 -34.28
C PRO A 213 -5.72 -7.80 -34.16
N GLU A 214 -4.77 -7.48 -35.05
CA GLU A 214 -3.43 -8.08 -35.03
C GLU A 214 -2.59 -7.65 -33.82
N ARG A 215 -2.98 -6.59 -33.10
CA ARG A 215 -2.38 -6.20 -31.82
C ARG A 215 -2.51 -7.29 -30.75
N PHE A 216 -3.56 -8.11 -30.85
CA PHE A 216 -3.81 -9.21 -29.94
C PHE A 216 -3.18 -10.49 -30.49
N ILE A 217 -2.00 -10.82 -29.97
CA ILE A 217 -1.17 -11.93 -30.43
C ILE A 217 -1.84 -13.29 -30.19
N ILE A 218 -2.55 -13.43 -29.07
CA ILE A 218 -3.32 -14.63 -28.74
C ILE A 218 -4.80 -14.31 -28.90
N GLN A 219 -5.46 -14.87 -29.91
CA GLN A 219 -6.89 -14.63 -30.11
C GLN A 219 -7.63 -15.90 -29.71
N VAL A 220 -8.75 -15.79 -28.99
CA VAL A 220 -9.66 -16.88 -28.65
C VAL A 220 -11.09 -16.43 -28.90
N TRP A 221 -11.79 -17.19 -29.73
CA TRP A 221 -13.10 -16.86 -30.29
C TRP A 221 -14.18 -17.80 -29.77
N GLY A 222 -15.45 -17.42 -29.94
CA GLY A 222 -16.58 -18.19 -29.42
C GLY A 222 -16.71 -19.59 -30.00
N GLU A 223 -16.19 -19.82 -31.20
CA GLU A 223 -16.16 -21.13 -31.86
C GLU A 223 -15.00 -22.04 -31.43
N ASP A 224 -14.04 -21.53 -30.65
CA ASP A 224 -12.84 -22.28 -30.27
C ASP A 224 -13.08 -23.29 -29.12
N SER A 225 -14.32 -23.40 -28.61
CA SER A 225 -14.65 -24.37 -27.56
C SER A 225 -14.43 -25.81 -28.07
N PRO A 226 -13.55 -26.62 -27.44
CA PRO A 226 -13.24 -27.98 -27.87
C PRO A 226 -14.29 -29.02 -27.44
N HIS A 227 -15.35 -28.61 -26.73
CA HIS A 227 -16.38 -29.49 -26.19
C HIS A 227 -17.77 -29.12 -26.73
N ASP A 228 -18.64 -30.12 -26.79
CA ASP A 228 -20.04 -30.04 -27.17
C ASP A 228 -20.92 -30.49 -25.98
N PRO A 229 -21.81 -29.63 -25.43
CA PRO A 229 -22.09 -28.26 -25.86
C PRO A 229 -20.93 -27.30 -25.55
N PRO A 230 -20.74 -26.26 -26.38
CA PRO A 230 -19.70 -25.28 -26.15
C PRO A 230 -19.99 -24.42 -24.92
N ALA A 231 -18.95 -23.97 -24.23
CA ALA A 231 -19.08 -23.12 -23.04
C ALA A 231 -17.94 -22.11 -22.93
N ARG A 232 -18.23 -20.91 -22.42
CA ARG A 232 -17.25 -19.83 -22.26
C ARG A 232 -16.07 -20.24 -21.37
N THR A 233 -16.33 -21.07 -20.36
CA THR A 233 -15.32 -21.64 -19.45
C THR A 233 -14.27 -22.49 -20.16
N HIS A 234 -14.51 -22.93 -21.40
CA HIS A 234 -13.53 -23.69 -22.17
C HIS A 234 -12.50 -22.79 -22.89
N LEU A 235 -12.75 -21.48 -23.00
CA LEU A 235 -11.90 -20.57 -23.77
C LEU A 235 -10.54 -20.24 -23.12
N PRO A 236 -10.42 -20.01 -21.79
CA PRO A 236 -9.12 -19.68 -21.21
C PRO A 236 -8.05 -20.77 -21.39
N PRO A 237 -8.36 -22.08 -21.23
CA PRO A 237 -7.41 -23.15 -21.55
C PRO A 237 -6.92 -23.12 -23.01
N VAL A 238 -7.78 -22.75 -23.96
CA VAL A 238 -7.38 -22.57 -25.37
C VAL A 238 -6.39 -21.41 -25.49
N GLY A 239 -6.65 -20.28 -24.83
CA GLY A 239 -5.73 -19.14 -24.79
C GLY A 239 -4.36 -19.49 -24.20
N ILE A 240 -4.34 -20.26 -23.10
CA ILE A 240 -3.11 -20.78 -22.47
C ILE A 240 -2.35 -21.72 -23.43
N SER A 241 -3.08 -22.57 -24.16
CA SER A 241 -2.47 -23.50 -25.11
C SER A 241 -1.87 -22.77 -26.31
N ARG A 242 -2.58 -21.77 -26.86
CA ARG A 242 -2.06 -20.88 -27.92
C ARG A 242 -0.85 -20.06 -27.47
N TYR A 243 -0.85 -19.63 -26.20
CA TYR A 243 0.32 -18.98 -25.60
C TYR A 243 1.52 -19.92 -25.54
N LEU A 244 1.32 -21.17 -25.09
CA LEU A 244 2.34 -22.20 -25.06
C LEU A 244 2.91 -22.47 -26.46
N GLU A 245 2.07 -22.60 -27.48
CA GLU A 245 2.50 -22.80 -28.86
C GLU A 245 3.31 -21.62 -29.40
N LYS A 246 2.83 -20.40 -29.15
CA LYS A 246 3.47 -19.16 -29.65
C LYS A 246 4.82 -18.89 -28.99
N HIS A 247 4.91 -19.08 -27.69
CA HIS A 247 6.08 -18.72 -26.88
C HIS A 247 6.95 -19.92 -26.48
N GLN A 248 6.52 -21.15 -26.80
CA GLN A 248 7.18 -22.41 -26.44
C GLN A 248 7.46 -22.51 -24.93
N ARG A 249 6.52 -22.01 -24.12
CA ARG A 249 6.64 -21.90 -22.66
C ARG A 249 5.29 -22.01 -21.97
N GLU A 250 5.24 -22.79 -20.89
CA GLU A 250 4.07 -22.86 -20.02
C GLU A 250 3.88 -21.54 -19.24
N ILE A 251 2.62 -21.14 -19.08
CA ILE A 251 2.21 -20.01 -18.24
C ILE A 251 1.34 -20.55 -17.10
N ASP A 252 1.59 -20.07 -15.89
CA ASP A 252 0.71 -20.36 -14.76
C ASP A 252 -0.61 -19.60 -14.99
N PRO A 253 -1.79 -20.22 -14.84
CA PRO A 253 -3.07 -19.52 -14.97
C PRO A 253 -3.16 -18.23 -14.13
N ARG A 254 -2.43 -18.15 -13.01
CA ARG A 254 -2.38 -16.94 -12.16
C ARG A 254 -1.67 -15.75 -12.81
N ASP A 255 -0.86 -16.01 -13.82
CA ASP A 255 -0.20 -15.00 -14.64
C ASP A 255 -1.04 -14.68 -15.91
N VAL A 256 -2.26 -15.20 -15.99
CA VAL A 256 -3.27 -14.85 -17.00
C VAL A 256 -4.31 -13.92 -16.36
N VAL A 257 -4.52 -12.76 -16.99
CA VAL A 257 -5.54 -11.78 -16.58
C VAL A 257 -6.62 -11.71 -17.66
N ILE A 258 -7.86 -11.97 -17.30
CA ILE A 258 -9.03 -11.78 -18.16
C ILE A 258 -9.70 -10.46 -17.79
N ILE A 259 -9.98 -9.63 -18.78
CA ILE A 259 -10.65 -8.34 -18.64
C ILE A 259 -12.00 -8.42 -19.33
N GLY A 260 -13.09 -8.18 -18.60
CA GLY A 260 -14.47 -8.35 -19.07
C GLY A 260 -15.46 -7.48 -18.31
N ASP A 261 -16.71 -7.39 -18.76
CA ASP A 261 -17.75 -6.53 -18.18
C ASP A 261 -18.89 -7.32 -17.51
N THR A 262 -18.89 -8.65 -17.58
CA THR A 262 -20.01 -9.48 -17.08
C THR A 262 -19.59 -10.52 -16.00
N PRO A 263 -20.54 -11.01 -15.19
CA PRO A 263 -20.32 -12.13 -14.28
C PRO A 263 -19.81 -13.40 -14.96
N GLU A 264 -20.14 -13.62 -16.22
CA GLU A 264 -19.68 -14.75 -17.03
C GLU A 264 -18.17 -14.67 -17.31
N ASP A 265 -17.61 -13.47 -17.53
CA ASP A 265 -16.17 -13.28 -17.66
C ASP A 265 -15.43 -13.60 -16.36
N ILE A 266 -16.01 -13.18 -15.23
CA ILE A 266 -15.50 -13.51 -13.90
C ILE A 266 -15.54 -15.02 -13.68
N GLY A 267 -16.68 -15.66 -13.92
CA GLY A 267 -16.84 -17.11 -13.78
C GLY A 267 -15.89 -17.89 -14.68
N CYS A 268 -15.74 -17.45 -15.93
CA CYS A 268 -14.80 -18.00 -16.91
C CYS A 268 -13.35 -17.95 -16.40
N ALA A 269 -12.92 -16.80 -15.89
CA ALA A 269 -11.59 -16.64 -15.32
C ALA A 269 -11.38 -17.54 -14.10
N LYS A 270 -12.34 -17.57 -13.17
CA LYS A 270 -12.25 -18.37 -11.95
C LYS A 270 -12.22 -19.87 -12.21
N ALA A 271 -12.98 -20.35 -13.19
CA ALA A 271 -13.00 -21.77 -13.56
C ALA A 271 -11.60 -22.29 -13.98
N SER A 272 -10.79 -21.42 -14.58
CA SER A 272 -9.44 -21.76 -15.04
C SER A 272 -8.33 -21.33 -14.06
N GLY A 273 -8.67 -20.75 -12.91
CA GLY A 273 -7.69 -20.24 -11.95
C GLY A 273 -7.00 -18.94 -12.40
N CYS A 274 -7.55 -18.25 -13.41
CA CYS A 274 -7.05 -16.98 -13.90
C CYS A 274 -7.49 -15.81 -13.01
N ARG A 275 -6.77 -14.69 -13.14
CA ARG A 275 -7.13 -13.43 -12.50
C ARG A 275 -8.14 -12.67 -13.36
N CYS A 276 -9.02 -11.90 -12.74
CA CYS A 276 -10.06 -11.15 -13.45
C CYS A 276 -10.08 -9.66 -13.07
N ILE A 277 -10.08 -8.78 -14.07
CA ILE A 277 -10.45 -7.37 -13.94
C ILE A 277 -11.84 -7.21 -14.57
N ALA A 278 -12.81 -6.81 -13.76
CA ALA A 278 -14.16 -6.52 -14.22
C ALA A 278 -14.35 -5.00 -14.42
N VAL A 279 -14.93 -4.61 -15.55
CA VAL A 279 -15.16 -3.20 -15.91
C VAL A 279 -16.66 -2.88 -15.94
N ALA A 280 -17.08 -1.79 -15.29
CA ALA A 280 -18.48 -1.38 -15.24
C ALA A 280 -18.90 -0.52 -16.45
N THR A 281 -18.31 -0.80 -17.62
CA THR A 281 -18.66 -0.18 -18.91
C THR A 281 -19.82 -0.88 -19.61
N GLY A 282 -20.17 -2.09 -19.13
CA GLY A 282 -21.31 -2.89 -19.54
C GLY A 282 -22.62 -2.57 -18.81
N LYS A 283 -23.42 -3.61 -18.57
CA LYS A 283 -24.72 -3.52 -17.87
C LYS A 283 -24.61 -3.55 -16.34
N TYR A 284 -23.51 -4.08 -15.81
CA TYR A 284 -23.33 -4.32 -14.38
C TYR A 284 -22.53 -3.21 -13.72
N SER A 285 -22.89 -2.88 -12.47
CA SER A 285 -22.15 -1.92 -11.66
C SER A 285 -20.88 -2.54 -11.06
N THR A 286 -19.94 -1.68 -10.65
CA THR A 286 -18.71 -2.12 -9.94
C THR A 286 -19.02 -2.92 -8.67
N GLY A 287 -20.14 -2.62 -7.99
CA GLY A 287 -20.58 -3.35 -6.80
C GLY A 287 -21.01 -4.78 -7.12
N GLU A 288 -21.85 -4.95 -8.15
CA GLU A 288 -22.34 -6.27 -8.59
C GLU A 288 -21.20 -7.14 -9.11
N LEU A 289 -20.27 -6.56 -9.88
CA LEU A 289 -19.09 -7.27 -10.39
C LEU A 289 -18.13 -7.69 -9.26
N ALA A 290 -17.98 -6.87 -8.23
CA ALA A 290 -17.20 -7.24 -7.04
C ALA A 290 -17.88 -8.38 -6.25
N GLU A 291 -19.20 -8.37 -6.12
CA GLU A 291 -19.98 -9.43 -5.47
C GLU A 291 -19.93 -10.76 -6.24
N ALA A 292 -19.89 -10.69 -7.58
CA ALA A 292 -19.70 -11.85 -8.46
C ALA A 292 -18.29 -12.47 -8.37
N GLY A 293 -17.34 -11.82 -7.69
CA GLY A 293 -16.03 -12.38 -7.37
C GLY A 293 -14.86 -11.90 -8.23
N ALA A 294 -14.98 -10.74 -8.89
CA ALA A 294 -13.86 -10.10 -9.59
C ALA A 294 -12.66 -9.85 -8.67
N ASP A 295 -11.42 -10.03 -9.16
CA ASP A 295 -10.22 -9.71 -8.37
C ASP A 295 -9.94 -8.20 -8.29
N LEU A 296 -10.47 -7.45 -9.26
CA LEU A 296 -10.52 -6.00 -9.31
C LEU A 296 -11.77 -5.59 -10.10
N ALA A 297 -12.62 -4.74 -9.54
CA ALA A 297 -13.72 -4.11 -10.26
C ALA A 297 -13.44 -2.61 -10.40
N VAL A 298 -13.55 -2.07 -11.61
CA VAL A 298 -13.29 -0.65 -11.92
C VAL A 298 -14.43 -0.05 -12.74
N GLU A 299 -14.60 1.27 -12.68
CA GLU A 299 -15.64 1.96 -13.45
C GLU A 299 -15.38 1.87 -14.96
N ASP A 300 -14.12 2.07 -15.38
CA ASP A 300 -13.64 1.96 -16.75
C ASP A 300 -12.11 1.69 -16.78
N LEU A 301 -11.49 1.77 -17.97
CA LEU A 301 -10.07 1.48 -18.17
C LEU A 301 -9.17 2.73 -18.14
N SER A 302 -9.68 3.89 -17.73
CA SER A 302 -8.92 5.16 -17.71
C SER A 302 -7.77 5.21 -16.69
N GLY A 303 -7.78 4.33 -15.69
CA GLY A 303 -6.76 4.20 -14.66
C GLY A 303 -5.47 3.50 -15.10
N THR A 304 -4.94 3.83 -16.29
CA THR A 304 -3.89 3.07 -16.99
C THR A 304 -2.70 2.66 -16.12
N GLU A 305 -2.04 3.60 -15.43
CA GLU A 305 -0.85 3.28 -14.59
C GLU A 305 -1.19 2.30 -13.45
N ALA A 306 -2.37 2.47 -12.84
CA ALA A 306 -2.84 1.60 -11.76
C ALA A 306 -3.21 0.21 -12.28
N LEU A 307 -3.83 0.13 -13.46
CA LEU A 307 -4.22 -1.12 -14.11
C LEU A 307 -3.00 -1.91 -14.58
N VAL A 308 -2.05 -1.28 -15.28
CA VAL A 308 -0.77 -1.91 -15.65
C VAL A 308 -0.05 -2.42 -14.41
N GLY A 309 0.09 -1.58 -13.38
CA GLY A 309 0.73 -1.98 -12.12
C GLY A 309 0.01 -3.13 -11.41
N TRP A 310 -1.32 -3.20 -11.51
CA TRP A 310 -2.09 -4.33 -10.99
C TRP A 310 -1.88 -5.58 -11.83
N ILE A 311 -1.91 -5.48 -13.16
CA ILE A 311 -1.73 -6.61 -14.09
C ILE A 311 -0.36 -7.24 -13.85
N THR A 312 0.70 -6.44 -13.89
CA THR A 312 2.09 -6.92 -13.77
C THR A 312 2.51 -7.31 -12.36
N ARG A 313 1.63 -7.19 -11.35
CA ARG A 313 1.97 -7.60 -9.99
C ARG A 313 2.08 -9.12 -9.92
N ALA A 314 3.16 -9.62 -9.32
CA ALA A 314 3.27 -11.05 -9.01
C ALA A 314 2.22 -11.44 -7.95
N GLU A 315 1.54 -12.57 -8.16
CA GLU A 315 0.58 -13.07 -7.17
C GLU A 315 1.28 -13.29 -5.82
N GLY A 316 0.75 -12.65 -4.76
CA GLY A 316 1.36 -12.62 -3.43
C GLY A 316 2.04 -11.30 -3.05
N GLU A 317 2.18 -10.33 -3.97
CA GLU A 317 2.32 -8.93 -3.57
C GLU A 317 0.93 -8.41 -3.12
N PRO A 318 0.72 -8.12 -1.83
CA PRO A 318 -0.57 -7.64 -1.36
C PRO A 318 -0.93 -6.35 -2.09
N ASN A 319 -2.23 -6.13 -2.36
CA ASN A 319 -2.76 -4.85 -2.83
C ASN A 319 -2.31 -3.77 -1.84
N ARG A 320 -1.20 -3.10 -2.13
CA ARG A 320 -0.58 -2.19 -1.16
C ARG A 320 -1.36 -0.90 -1.22
N ILE A 321 -2.14 -0.68 -0.19
CA ILE A 321 -2.92 0.53 -0.05
C ILE A 321 -1.94 1.67 0.24
N LEU A 322 -1.65 2.48 -0.79
CA LEU A 322 -0.67 3.58 -0.74
C LEU A 322 -0.90 4.48 0.48
N THR A 323 -2.15 4.83 0.75
CA THR A 323 -2.52 5.71 1.88
C THR A 323 -2.09 5.14 3.23
N ILE A 324 -2.26 3.83 3.44
CA ILE A 324 -1.85 3.16 4.69
C ILE A 324 -0.34 3.25 4.87
N ASP A 325 0.43 2.99 3.82
CA ASP A 325 1.90 3.05 3.88
C ASP A 325 2.40 4.49 4.12
N VAL A 326 1.78 5.49 3.50
CA VAL A 326 2.13 6.92 3.72
C VAL A 326 1.79 7.38 5.13
N VAL A 327 0.58 7.09 5.63
CA VAL A 327 0.19 7.42 7.02
C VAL A 327 1.12 6.71 8.01
N ARG A 328 1.51 5.46 7.73
CA ARG A 328 2.48 4.73 8.57
C ARG A 328 3.85 5.40 8.56
N GLY A 329 4.33 5.84 7.40
CA GLY A 329 5.60 6.54 7.26
C GLY A 329 5.63 7.86 8.03
N VAL A 330 4.60 8.69 7.90
CA VAL A 330 4.48 9.95 8.65
C VAL A 330 4.41 9.69 10.16
N ALA A 331 3.56 8.76 10.60
CA ALA A 331 3.43 8.41 12.01
C ALA A 331 4.77 7.93 12.58
N LEU A 332 5.51 7.09 11.86
CA LEU A 332 6.80 6.58 12.32
C LEU A 332 7.85 7.69 12.46
N LEU A 333 7.98 8.59 11.48
CA LEU A 333 8.90 9.72 11.58
C LEU A 333 8.53 10.62 12.76
N GLY A 334 7.24 10.87 12.95
CA GLY A 334 6.73 11.66 14.08
C GLY A 334 6.94 11.01 15.45
N ILE A 335 6.94 9.67 15.54
CA ILE A 335 7.31 8.96 16.79
C ILE A 335 8.76 9.28 17.18
N PHE A 336 9.67 9.39 16.20
CA PHE A 336 11.05 9.77 16.50
C PHE A 336 11.16 11.20 17.03
N ALA A 337 10.39 12.15 16.48
CA ALA A 337 10.40 13.54 16.93
C ALA A 337 10.00 13.71 18.41
N MET A 338 9.07 12.90 18.91
CA MET A 338 8.69 12.92 20.32
C MET A 338 9.68 12.14 21.21
N ASN A 339 10.21 11.01 20.72
CA ASN A 339 11.04 10.12 21.53
C ASN A 339 12.49 10.56 21.61
N ILE A 340 13.01 11.39 20.68
CA ILE A 340 14.41 11.86 20.73
C ILE A 340 14.78 12.45 22.09
N MET A 341 13.81 13.07 22.74
CA MET A 341 13.96 13.68 24.05
C MET A 341 14.31 12.68 25.14
N THR A 342 13.72 11.49 25.14
CA THR A 342 13.99 10.46 26.16
C THR A 342 15.33 9.76 25.94
N PHE A 343 15.89 9.84 24.72
CA PHE A 343 17.28 9.45 24.46
C PHE A 343 18.27 10.53 24.90
N ALA A 344 17.87 11.79 24.88
CA ALA A 344 18.77 12.91 25.08
C ALA A 344 18.75 13.46 26.51
N MET A 345 17.69 13.23 27.29
CA MET A 345 17.49 13.83 28.61
C MET A 345 16.72 12.89 29.55
N PRO A 346 16.74 13.14 30.87
CA PRO A 346 15.97 12.37 31.85
C PRO A 346 14.48 12.31 31.52
N PHE A 347 13.83 11.17 31.82
CA PHE A 347 12.40 10.99 31.56
C PHE A 347 11.52 12.04 32.25
N ALA A 348 11.94 12.55 33.41
CA ALA A 348 11.31 13.67 34.11
C ALA A 348 11.06 14.88 33.19
N ALA A 349 12.04 15.22 32.33
CA ALA A 349 11.94 16.34 31.40
C ALA A 349 10.81 16.14 30.39
N TYR A 350 10.55 14.90 29.97
CA TYR A 350 9.50 14.56 29.00
C TYR A 350 8.10 14.73 29.61
N MET A 351 7.93 14.32 30.87
CA MET A 351 6.69 14.50 31.61
C MET A 351 6.44 15.96 31.96
N ASN A 352 7.46 16.63 32.52
CA ASN A 352 7.41 18.03 32.93
C ASN A 352 8.59 18.80 32.31
N PRO A 353 8.34 19.75 31.39
CA PRO A 353 9.41 20.44 30.70
C PRO A 353 10.27 21.36 31.58
N THR A 354 9.83 21.68 32.80
CA THR A 354 10.57 22.49 33.78
C THR A 354 11.42 21.65 34.74
N ALA A 355 11.27 20.31 34.72
CA ALA A 355 11.93 19.41 35.68
C ALA A 355 13.42 19.13 35.39
N TYR A 356 13.99 19.72 34.33
CA TYR A 356 15.41 19.55 34.00
C TYR A 356 16.10 20.91 33.80
N PRO A 357 16.56 21.54 34.90
CA PRO A 357 17.14 22.88 34.90
C PRO A 357 18.32 23.12 33.93
N PRO A 358 19.20 22.14 33.62
CA PRO A 358 20.27 22.34 32.65
C PRO A 358 19.79 22.76 31.26
N VAL A 359 18.52 22.49 30.90
CA VAL A 359 17.88 22.97 29.67
C VAL A 359 16.69 23.87 30.05
N PRO A 360 16.88 25.21 30.11
CA PRO A 360 15.84 26.13 30.53
C PRO A 360 14.59 26.06 29.65
N PHE A 361 13.41 26.12 30.28
CA PHE A 361 12.11 26.13 29.61
C PHE A 361 11.70 27.54 29.17
N GLU A 362 12.54 28.18 28.35
CA GLU A 362 12.33 29.55 27.87
C GLU A 362 12.63 29.66 26.38
N GLY A 363 12.24 30.78 25.77
CA GLY A 363 12.57 31.11 24.38
C GLY A 363 12.25 29.98 23.40
N VAL A 364 13.27 29.57 22.63
CA VAL A 364 13.12 28.55 21.59
C VAL A 364 12.84 27.17 22.16
N ASN A 365 13.38 26.82 23.33
CA ASN A 365 13.11 25.52 23.97
C ASN A 365 11.63 25.35 24.33
N ARG A 366 11.00 26.43 24.82
CA ARG A 366 9.56 26.46 25.11
C ARG A 366 8.71 26.30 23.85
N TRP A 367 9.02 27.02 22.78
CA TRP A 367 8.31 26.87 21.50
C TRP A 367 8.50 25.49 20.89
N THR A 368 9.72 24.95 20.90
CA THR A 368 10.00 23.59 20.42
C THR A 368 9.18 22.56 21.19
N TYR A 369 9.12 22.66 22.52
CA TYR A 369 8.26 21.79 23.33
C TYR A 369 6.79 21.88 22.89
N PHE A 370 6.22 23.08 22.79
CA PHE A 370 4.81 23.23 22.41
C PHE A 370 4.53 22.72 21.00
N ILE A 371 5.41 22.95 20.03
CA ILE A 371 5.25 22.44 18.66
C ILE A 371 5.28 20.91 18.66
N VAL A 372 6.25 20.31 19.35
CA VAL A 372 6.36 18.84 19.43
C VAL A 372 5.15 18.25 20.17
N HIS A 373 4.76 18.87 21.28
CA HIS A 373 3.60 18.50 22.09
C HIS A 373 2.28 18.69 21.35
N PHE A 374 2.17 19.66 20.43
CA PHE A 374 0.96 19.90 19.65
C PHE A 374 0.86 18.96 18.44
N VAL A 375 1.96 18.77 17.70
CA VAL A 375 1.96 18.04 16.42
C VAL A 375 2.22 16.54 16.61
N PHE A 376 3.22 16.15 17.40
CA PHE A 376 3.73 14.77 17.41
C PHE A 376 3.31 13.95 18.63
N ASP A 377 3.52 14.50 19.82
CA ASP A 377 3.41 13.77 21.09
C ASP A 377 2.06 13.05 21.26
N MET A 378 2.05 11.75 21.57
CA MET A 378 0.88 10.87 21.57
C MET A 378 0.14 10.69 20.21
N LYS A 379 -0.05 11.72 19.38
CA LYS A 379 -0.81 11.62 18.11
C LYS A 379 -0.17 10.61 17.15
N MET A 380 1.15 10.62 17.05
CA MET A 380 1.88 9.75 16.13
C MET A 380 1.85 8.29 16.57
N MET A 381 1.96 8.03 17.88
CA MET A 381 1.72 6.70 18.46
C MET A 381 0.26 6.25 18.33
N THR A 382 -0.71 7.16 18.43
CA THR A 382 -2.13 6.89 18.20
C THR A 382 -2.37 6.44 16.75
N LEU A 383 -1.85 7.19 15.76
CA LEU A 383 -1.90 6.82 14.34
C LEU A 383 -1.26 5.45 14.08
N PHE A 384 -0.05 5.24 14.61
CA PHE A 384 0.69 4.01 14.38
C PHE A 384 -0.02 2.80 15.01
N SER A 385 -0.58 2.95 16.23
CA SER A 385 -1.42 1.94 16.88
C SER A 385 -2.65 1.60 16.05
N MET A 386 -3.37 2.61 15.54
CA MET A 386 -4.52 2.40 14.65
C MET A 386 -4.13 1.58 13.42
N LEU A 387 -3.02 1.95 12.76
CA LEU A 387 -2.53 1.25 11.57
C LEU A 387 -2.05 -0.18 11.86
N PHE A 388 -1.60 -0.48 13.08
CA PHE A 388 -1.32 -1.85 13.49
C PHE A 388 -2.61 -2.68 13.56
N GLY A 389 -3.68 -2.10 14.12
CA GLY A 389 -5.03 -2.68 14.09
C GLY A 389 -5.54 -2.95 12.68
N VAL A 390 -5.33 -2.00 11.76
CA VAL A 390 -5.58 -2.19 10.32
C VAL A 390 -4.79 -3.38 9.77
N GLY A 391 -3.50 -3.49 10.14
CA GLY A 391 -2.64 -4.61 9.74
C GLY A 391 -3.18 -5.98 10.19
N VAL A 392 -3.84 -6.05 11.34
CA VAL A 392 -4.51 -7.28 11.79
C VAL A 392 -5.69 -7.62 10.90
N MET A 393 -6.52 -6.64 10.55
CA MET A 393 -7.67 -6.83 9.67
C MET A 393 -7.25 -7.29 8.27
N VAL A 394 -6.26 -6.62 7.68
CA VAL A 394 -5.67 -7.01 6.38
C VAL A 394 -5.12 -8.43 6.43
N TYR A 395 -4.45 -8.81 7.53
CA TYR A 395 -3.95 -10.18 7.67
C TYR A 395 -5.07 -11.22 7.77
N ALA A 396 -6.17 -10.87 8.44
CA ALA A 396 -7.33 -11.73 8.61
C ALA A 396 -8.09 -12.00 7.30
N GLU A 397 -7.97 -11.14 6.29
CA GLU A 397 -8.60 -11.34 4.97
C GLU A 397 -8.17 -12.63 4.27
N LYS A 398 -7.00 -13.18 4.62
CA LYS A 398 -6.58 -14.50 4.10
C LYS A 398 -7.63 -15.57 4.35
N ILE A 399 -8.37 -15.49 5.45
CA ILE A 399 -9.48 -16.40 5.78
C ILE A 399 -10.61 -16.24 4.78
N SER A 400 -11.00 -15.00 4.47
CA SER A 400 -12.03 -14.69 3.48
C SER A 400 -11.64 -15.15 2.07
N ARG A 401 -10.34 -15.27 1.79
CA ARG A 401 -9.77 -15.80 0.54
C ARG A 401 -9.59 -17.34 0.56
N GLY A 402 -10.28 -18.04 1.46
CA GLY A 402 -10.29 -19.50 1.53
C GLY A 402 -9.17 -20.15 2.36
N ALA A 403 -8.29 -19.37 3.01
CA ALA A 403 -7.25 -19.96 3.86
C ALA A 403 -7.83 -20.55 5.16
N GLU A 404 -7.30 -21.70 5.57
CA GLU A 404 -7.72 -22.38 6.78
C GLU A 404 -7.53 -21.49 8.03
N VAL A 405 -8.61 -21.30 8.80
CA VAL A 405 -8.64 -20.42 9.98
C VAL A 405 -7.56 -20.79 10.99
N SER A 406 -7.36 -22.10 11.24
CA SER A 406 -6.40 -22.58 12.24
C SER A 406 -4.95 -22.28 11.83
N ALA A 407 -4.62 -22.44 10.54
CA ALA A 407 -3.32 -22.13 9.97
C ALA A 407 -3.03 -20.61 10.02
N VAL A 408 -3.99 -19.77 9.63
CA VAL A 408 -3.85 -18.31 9.70
C VAL A 408 -3.65 -17.85 11.15
N ARG A 409 -4.39 -18.42 12.11
CA ARG A 409 -4.24 -18.13 13.55
C ARG A 409 -2.85 -18.49 14.04
N ARG A 410 -2.39 -19.72 13.79
CA ARG A 410 -1.07 -20.19 14.23
C ARG A 410 0.04 -19.29 13.71
N LEU A 411 -0.05 -18.91 12.43
CA LEU A 411 0.93 -18.03 11.80
C LEU A 411 0.85 -16.61 12.37
N TRP A 412 -0.33 -16.08 12.66
CA TRP A 412 -0.50 -14.79 13.34
C TRP A 412 0.16 -14.77 14.72
N PHE A 413 -0.14 -15.76 15.57
CA PHE A 413 0.47 -15.86 16.89
C PHE A 413 2.00 -15.98 16.80
N LYS A 414 2.52 -16.76 15.85
CA LYS A 414 3.97 -16.86 15.62
C LYS A 414 4.57 -15.50 15.21
N ARG A 415 3.90 -14.72 14.35
CA ARG A 415 4.32 -13.36 13.97
C ARG A 415 4.42 -12.45 15.18
N MET A 416 3.43 -12.47 16.05
CA MET A 416 3.40 -11.65 17.25
C MET A 416 4.44 -12.10 18.28
N LEU A 417 4.64 -13.40 18.47
CA LEU A 417 5.67 -13.92 19.36
C LEU A 417 7.07 -13.50 18.92
N ILE A 418 7.37 -13.56 17.61
CA ILE A 418 8.66 -13.10 17.10
C ILE A 418 8.78 -11.58 17.26
N LEU A 419 7.70 -10.83 17.03
CA LEU A 419 7.69 -9.38 17.25
C LEU A 419 7.93 -9.03 18.72
N LEU A 420 7.34 -9.80 19.65
CA LEU A 420 7.58 -9.69 21.08
C LEU A 420 9.05 -9.92 21.39
N CYS A 421 9.67 -10.98 20.87
CA CYS A 421 11.10 -11.24 21.07
C CYS A 421 11.98 -10.09 20.53
N ILE A 422 11.65 -9.54 19.36
CA ILE A 422 12.36 -8.38 18.80
C ILE A 422 12.21 -7.17 19.74
N GLY A 423 11.00 -6.91 20.22
CA GLY A 423 10.72 -5.83 21.18
C GLY A 423 11.46 -6.00 22.50
N MET A 424 11.52 -7.22 23.04
CA MET A 424 12.28 -7.52 24.26
C MET A 424 13.78 -7.29 24.06
N VAL A 425 14.36 -7.73 22.94
CA VAL A 425 15.77 -7.45 22.64
C VAL A 425 15.99 -5.95 22.49
N HIS A 426 15.09 -5.24 21.81
CA HIS A 426 15.19 -3.78 21.67
C HIS A 426 15.08 -3.07 23.03
N ALA A 427 14.15 -3.46 23.90
CA ALA A 427 13.94 -2.88 25.22
C ALA A 427 15.19 -2.99 26.11
N TYR A 428 15.69 -4.21 26.30
CA TYR A 428 16.79 -4.46 27.23
C TYR A 428 18.16 -4.02 26.70
N PHE A 429 18.38 -4.06 25.39
CA PHE A 429 19.72 -3.83 24.82
C PHE A 429 19.88 -2.48 24.12
N ILE A 430 18.78 -1.79 23.76
CA ILE A 430 18.84 -0.53 22.99
C ILE A 430 18.15 0.59 23.76
N TRP A 431 16.85 0.47 24.04
CA TRP A 431 16.05 1.54 24.65
C TRP A 431 14.80 1.03 25.34
N GLU A 432 14.64 1.39 26.61
CA GLU A 432 13.58 0.96 27.53
C GLU A 432 12.17 1.42 27.15
N GLY A 433 12.02 2.40 26.24
CA GLY A 433 10.72 2.89 25.75
C GLY A 433 10.10 2.11 24.58
N ASP A 434 10.48 0.84 24.39
CA ASP A 434 9.99 0.00 23.29
C ASP A 434 8.45 -0.13 23.26
N ILE A 435 7.86 0.08 22.07
CA ILE A 435 6.41 -0.10 21.86
C ILE A 435 6.05 -1.47 21.31
N LEU A 436 7.01 -2.22 20.76
CA LEU A 436 6.77 -3.50 20.09
C LEU A 436 6.26 -4.57 21.06
N VAL A 437 6.75 -4.58 22.31
CA VAL A 437 6.24 -5.48 23.36
C VAL A 437 4.75 -5.28 23.57
N SER A 438 4.31 -4.03 23.85
CA SER A 438 2.89 -3.74 24.10
C SER A 438 2.01 -4.07 22.88
N TYR A 439 2.52 -3.82 21.67
CA TYR A 439 1.80 -4.10 20.43
C TYR A 439 1.67 -5.60 20.14
N ALA A 440 2.73 -6.37 20.38
CA ALA A 440 2.72 -7.81 20.23
C ALA A 440 1.73 -8.46 21.21
N VAL A 441 1.74 -8.03 22.47
CA VAL A 441 0.81 -8.53 23.50
C VAL A 441 -0.64 -8.17 23.15
N ALA A 442 -0.93 -6.91 22.79
CA ALA A 442 -2.26 -6.50 22.34
C ALA A 442 -2.74 -7.30 21.10
N GLY A 443 -1.84 -7.48 20.12
CA GLY A 443 -2.10 -8.23 18.91
C GLY A 443 -2.37 -9.72 19.12
N MET A 444 -1.78 -10.33 20.16
CA MET A 444 -2.06 -11.72 20.55
C MET A 444 -3.37 -11.86 21.32
N ALA A 445 -3.57 -11.03 22.35
CA ALA A 445 -4.66 -11.20 23.31
C ALA A 445 -6.01 -10.75 22.76
N LEU A 446 -6.06 -9.60 22.07
CA LEU A 446 -7.32 -8.90 21.82
C LEU A 446 -7.81 -9.04 20.37
N LEU A 447 -6.93 -8.93 19.40
CA LEU A 447 -7.38 -8.62 18.04
C LEU A 447 -7.85 -9.84 17.23
N TRP A 448 -7.44 -11.06 17.60
CA TRP A 448 -7.91 -12.25 16.90
C TRP A 448 -9.40 -12.54 17.11
N TRP A 449 -9.90 -12.34 18.33
CA TRP A 449 -11.30 -12.61 18.70
C TRP A 449 -12.23 -11.47 18.25
N LEU A 450 -11.76 -10.24 18.39
CA LEU A 450 -12.54 -9.04 18.12
C LEU A 450 -12.71 -8.75 16.61
N ARG A 451 -12.00 -9.47 15.72
CA ARG A 451 -12.20 -9.37 14.26
C ARG A 451 -13.63 -9.67 13.81
N ARG A 452 -14.38 -10.48 14.57
CA ARG A 452 -15.77 -10.86 14.28
C ARG A 452 -16.79 -9.79 14.66
N LEU A 453 -16.39 -8.80 15.46
CA LEU A 453 -17.31 -7.75 15.91
C LEU A 453 -17.63 -6.75 14.80
N PRO A 454 -18.85 -6.19 14.74
CA PRO A 454 -19.12 -5.07 13.87
C PRO A 454 -18.31 -3.84 14.29
N ALA A 455 -18.01 -2.95 13.35
CA ALA A 455 -17.10 -1.80 13.56
C ALA A 455 -17.52 -0.90 14.75
N TRP A 456 -18.81 -0.66 14.94
CA TRP A 456 -19.31 0.16 16.05
C TRP A 456 -19.00 -0.47 17.42
N ALA A 457 -19.07 -1.79 17.56
CA ALA A 457 -18.79 -2.48 18.81
C ALA A 457 -17.29 -2.38 19.17
N MET A 458 -16.42 -2.38 18.17
CA MET A 458 -14.98 -2.17 18.38
C MET A 458 -14.70 -0.77 18.95
N VAL A 459 -15.40 0.26 18.47
CA VAL A 459 -15.30 1.62 19.02
C VAL A 459 -15.83 1.69 20.44
N LEU A 460 -16.98 1.07 20.74
CA LEU A 460 -17.53 1.06 22.10
C LEU A 460 -16.61 0.37 23.11
N ILE A 461 -15.93 -0.72 22.72
CA ILE A 461 -14.95 -1.40 23.59
C ILE A 461 -13.68 -0.55 23.76
N ALA A 462 -13.28 0.22 22.75
CA ALA A 462 -12.11 1.08 22.84
C ALA A 462 -12.28 2.23 23.85
N VAL A 463 -13.52 2.67 24.13
CA VAL A 463 -13.82 3.76 25.09
C VAL A 463 -13.34 3.44 26.51
N PRO A 464 -13.80 2.37 27.19
CA PRO A 464 -13.33 2.05 28.54
C PRO A 464 -11.83 1.71 28.57
N PHE A 465 -11.28 1.10 27.52
CA PHE A 465 -9.84 0.83 27.42
C PHE A 465 -8.99 2.10 27.33
N THR A 466 -9.57 3.17 26.77
CA THR A 466 -8.93 4.48 26.75
C THR A 466 -9.07 5.16 28.12
N ILE A 467 -10.26 5.12 28.73
CA ILE A 467 -10.52 5.81 30.01
C ILE A 467 -9.73 5.20 31.18
N PHE A 468 -9.68 3.86 31.27
CA PHE A 468 -9.07 3.16 32.41
C PHE A 468 -7.65 3.65 32.78
N PRO A 469 -6.64 3.64 31.88
CA PRO A 469 -5.30 4.07 32.24
C PRO A 469 -5.21 5.56 32.57
N HIS A 470 -6.08 6.39 31.98
CA HIS A 470 -6.13 7.83 32.24
C HIS A 470 -6.75 8.15 33.60
N LEU A 471 -7.78 7.40 33.99
CA LEU A 471 -8.36 7.50 35.33
C LEU A 471 -7.34 7.09 36.41
N MET A 472 -6.57 6.02 36.16
CA MET A 472 -5.51 5.60 37.09
C MET A 472 -4.42 6.67 37.23
N TRP A 473 -3.96 7.26 36.13
CA TRP A 473 -3.01 8.38 36.18
C TRP A 473 -3.60 9.59 36.91
N ALA A 474 -4.83 9.97 36.60
CA ALA A 474 -5.48 11.11 37.24
C ALA A 474 -5.59 10.92 38.75
N GLN A 475 -5.93 9.71 39.22
CA GLN A 475 -5.97 9.36 40.64
C GLN A 475 -4.59 9.52 41.30
N GLN A 476 -3.50 9.06 40.66
CA GLN A 476 -2.15 9.25 41.18
C GLN A 476 -1.77 10.73 41.25
N GLY A 477 -2.13 11.54 40.25
CA GLY A 477 -1.89 12.97 40.24
C GLY A 477 -2.64 13.71 41.36
N VAL A 478 -3.89 13.33 41.62
CA VAL A 478 -4.70 13.87 42.73
C VAL A 478 -4.05 13.54 44.08
N ALA A 479 -3.66 12.28 44.27
CA ALA A 479 -2.97 11.86 45.49
C ALA A 479 -1.62 12.60 45.66
N TYR A 480 -0.84 12.72 44.58
CA TYR A 480 0.42 13.47 44.59
C TYR A 480 0.21 14.94 44.96
N HIS A 481 -0.79 15.59 44.35
CA HIS A 481 -1.08 17.01 44.59
C HIS A 481 -1.39 17.27 46.07
N PHE A 482 -2.29 16.50 46.67
CA PHE A 482 -2.67 16.73 48.07
C PHE A 482 -1.61 16.32 49.08
N MET A 483 -0.71 15.41 48.72
CA MET A 483 0.36 14.97 49.61
C MET A 483 1.62 15.84 49.55
N HIS A 484 1.94 16.45 48.39
CA HIS A 484 3.22 17.12 48.17
C HIS A 484 3.10 18.59 47.75
N VAL A 485 1.94 19.04 47.27
CA VAL A 485 1.80 20.36 46.63
C VAL A 485 0.79 21.26 47.35
N ALA A 486 -0.37 20.73 47.72
CA ALA A 486 -1.41 21.50 48.40
C ALA A 486 -1.01 21.82 49.84
N GLU A 487 -1.41 23.00 50.33
CA GLU A 487 -1.19 23.39 51.73
C GLU A 487 -1.89 22.44 52.71
N SER A 488 -3.10 21.99 52.36
CA SER A 488 -3.85 20.99 53.12
C SER A 488 -4.77 20.15 52.22
N PRO A 489 -4.98 18.86 52.56
CA PRO A 489 -5.92 18.00 51.86
C PRO A 489 -7.38 18.33 52.24
N PRO A 490 -8.34 18.22 51.32
CA PRO A 490 -9.76 18.46 51.60
C PRO A 490 -10.41 17.31 52.39
N ASP A 491 -11.49 17.58 53.12
CA ASP A 491 -12.20 16.61 53.98
C ASP A 491 -12.57 15.30 53.28
N TRP A 492 -13.03 15.37 52.02
CA TRP A 492 -13.40 14.18 51.26
C TRP A 492 -12.18 13.29 50.96
N PHE A 493 -11.00 13.88 50.76
CA PHE A 493 -9.77 13.15 50.50
C PHE A 493 -9.30 12.49 51.78
N ILE A 494 -9.35 13.22 52.89
CA ILE A 494 -9.07 12.72 54.24
C ILE A 494 -9.96 11.51 54.53
N GLN A 495 -11.27 11.64 54.33
CA GLN A 495 -12.23 10.55 54.56
C GLN A 495 -11.98 9.34 53.64
N ALA A 496 -11.63 9.57 52.37
CA ALA A 496 -11.43 8.50 51.39
C ALA A 496 -10.13 7.72 51.60
N THR A 497 -9.09 8.38 52.11
CA THR A 497 -7.74 7.80 52.26
C THR A 497 -7.38 7.45 53.69
N GLY A 498 -8.09 8.01 54.68
CA GLY A 498 -7.78 7.83 56.10
C GLY A 498 -6.44 8.42 56.51
N ILE A 499 -5.95 9.46 55.82
CA ILE A 499 -4.60 10.04 56.03
C ILE A 499 -4.40 10.71 57.39
N ASP A 500 -5.47 10.93 58.16
CA ASP A 500 -5.38 11.36 59.56
C ASP A 500 -4.69 10.29 60.44
N GLU A 501 -4.78 9.02 60.03
CA GLU A 501 -4.03 7.94 60.66
C GLU A 501 -2.58 7.93 60.15
N PRO A 502 -1.57 7.99 61.04
CA PRO A 502 -0.16 8.05 60.65
C PRO A 502 0.27 6.90 59.74
N GLU A 503 -0.26 5.68 59.95
CA GLU A 503 0.06 4.50 59.16
C GLU A 503 -0.43 4.63 57.71
N ASN A 504 -1.64 5.16 57.48
CA ASN A 504 -2.18 5.36 56.14
C ASN A 504 -1.45 6.50 55.42
N ARG A 505 -1.06 7.55 56.14
CA ARG A 505 -0.23 8.63 55.62
C ARG A 505 1.13 8.13 55.14
N GLU A 506 1.79 7.29 55.94
CA GLU A 506 3.07 6.68 55.59
C GLU A 506 2.93 5.78 54.36
N LYS A 507 1.95 4.87 54.34
CA LYS A 507 1.66 4.03 53.16
C LYS A 507 1.45 4.84 51.89
N LEU A 508 0.71 5.95 51.98
CA LEU A 508 0.42 6.79 50.83
C LEU A 508 1.69 7.51 50.33
N LEU A 509 2.54 8.00 51.24
CA LEU A 509 3.84 8.59 50.88
C LEU A 509 4.75 7.55 50.21
N THR A 510 4.87 6.35 50.78
CA THR A 510 5.66 5.25 50.17
C THR A 510 5.15 4.87 48.78
N ASN A 511 3.83 4.82 48.57
CA ASN A 511 3.26 4.53 47.25
C ASN A 511 3.51 5.66 46.21
N LEU A 512 3.73 6.89 46.66
CA LEU A 512 3.98 8.06 45.81
C LEU A 512 5.47 8.32 45.57
N GLU A 513 6.37 7.73 46.36
CA GLU A 513 7.82 7.93 46.28
C GLU A 513 8.39 7.67 44.86
N PRO A 514 8.06 6.58 44.14
CA PRO A 514 8.55 6.38 42.78
C PRO A 514 8.07 7.47 41.80
N LEU A 515 6.84 7.96 42.00
CA LEU A 515 6.30 9.05 41.19
C LEU A 515 6.99 10.38 41.51
N GLN A 516 7.37 10.60 42.78
CA GLN A 516 8.11 11.79 43.19
C GLN A 516 9.52 11.83 42.60
N GLU A 517 10.26 10.72 42.67
CA GLU A 517 11.59 10.61 42.04
C GLU A 517 11.51 10.82 40.52
N MET A 518 10.47 10.30 39.88
CA MET A 518 10.27 10.47 38.43
C MET A 518 9.90 11.92 38.05
N MET A 519 9.12 12.63 38.87
CA MET A 519 8.58 13.96 38.51
C MET A 519 9.47 15.12 38.94
N ALA A 520 10.26 14.96 40.00
CA ALA A 520 11.14 15.97 40.56
C ALA A 520 12.41 15.33 41.10
N PRO A 521 13.26 14.75 40.24
CA PRO A 521 14.51 14.13 40.66
C PRO A 521 15.43 15.16 41.32
N THR A 522 16.18 14.75 42.33
CA THR A 522 17.17 15.64 42.95
C THR A 522 18.33 15.94 41.99
N PRO A 523 19.09 17.03 42.22
CA PRO A 523 20.30 17.30 41.44
C PRO A 523 21.31 16.16 41.49
N GLU A 524 21.45 15.47 42.63
CA GLU A 524 22.33 14.29 42.74
C GLU A 524 21.83 13.14 41.88
N GLN A 525 20.54 12.80 41.95
CA GLN A 525 19.93 11.75 41.12
C GLN A 525 20.09 12.05 39.63
N THR A 526 19.90 13.31 39.24
CA THR A 526 20.08 13.77 37.86
C THR A 526 21.53 13.60 37.39
N ALA A 527 22.50 13.98 38.22
CA ALA A 527 23.93 13.84 37.90
C ALA A 527 24.36 12.37 37.80
N GLU A 528 23.87 11.51 38.69
CA GLU A 528 24.12 10.06 38.65
C GLU A 528 23.53 9.42 37.38
N LEU A 529 22.32 9.83 37.00
CA LEU A 529 21.67 9.38 35.78
C LEU A 529 22.48 9.78 34.53
N GLU A 530 22.91 11.03 34.46
CA GLU A 530 23.78 11.52 33.38
C GLU A 530 25.09 10.73 33.32
N ALA A 531 25.74 10.49 34.46
CA ALA A 531 26.97 9.70 34.52
C ALA A 531 26.74 8.26 34.04
N THR A 532 25.59 7.66 34.38
CA THR A 532 25.21 6.32 33.95
C THR A 532 25.01 6.25 32.43
N TYR A 533 24.26 7.19 31.83
CA TYR A 533 24.02 7.25 30.39
C TYR A 533 25.25 7.64 29.57
N ARG A 534 26.14 8.47 30.12
CA ARG A 534 27.44 8.81 29.53
C ARG A 534 28.53 7.76 29.81
N GLY A 535 28.22 6.73 30.60
CA GLY A 535 29.11 5.61 30.89
C GLY A 535 29.22 4.59 29.75
N GLY A 536 30.03 3.55 29.98
CA GLY A 536 30.17 2.46 29.01
C GLY A 536 28.89 1.62 28.87
N TYR A 537 28.81 0.79 27.81
CA TYR A 537 27.64 -0.05 27.59
C TYR A 537 27.34 -1.00 28.76
N LEU A 538 28.37 -1.61 29.35
CA LEU A 538 28.22 -2.54 30.47
C LEU A 538 27.82 -1.86 31.78
N THR A 539 28.08 -0.57 31.96
CA THR A 539 27.62 0.18 33.14
C THR A 539 26.17 0.61 32.99
N LEU A 540 25.73 0.90 31.77
CA LEU A 540 24.34 1.29 31.46
C LEU A 540 23.37 0.08 31.43
N LEU A 541 23.86 -1.11 31.07
CA LEU A 541 23.03 -2.29 30.87
C LEU A 541 22.19 -2.70 32.10
N PRO A 542 22.74 -2.76 33.34
CA PRO A 542 21.94 -3.11 34.52
C PRO A 542 20.80 -2.14 34.77
N TYR A 543 21.09 -0.83 34.69
CA TYR A 543 20.08 0.23 34.83
C TYR A 543 18.98 0.08 33.77
N ARG A 544 19.35 -0.11 32.50
CA ARG A 544 18.36 -0.33 31.43
C ARG A 544 17.54 -1.60 31.62
N ALA A 545 18.15 -2.68 32.11
CA ALA A 545 17.45 -3.92 32.37
C ALA A 545 16.39 -3.76 33.47
N GLU A 546 16.71 -3.04 34.54
CA GLU A 546 15.78 -2.69 35.60
C GLU A 546 14.62 -1.82 35.08
N GLN A 547 14.93 -0.75 34.33
CA GLN A 547 13.90 0.11 33.74
C GLN A 547 13.02 -0.65 32.75
N SER A 548 13.60 -1.51 31.92
CA SER A 548 12.86 -2.35 30.97
C SER A 548 11.96 -3.35 31.68
N PHE A 549 12.44 -3.96 32.77
CA PHE A 549 11.63 -4.84 33.60
C PHE A 549 10.46 -4.09 34.22
N TYR A 550 10.71 -2.91 34.80
CA TYR A 550 9.65 -2.07 35.36
C TYR A 550 8.59 -1.70 34.31
N MET A 551 9.04 -1.31 33.11
CA MET A 551 8.16 -1.00 31.99
C MET A 551 7.28 -2.20 31.61
N GLN A 552 7.84 -3.40 31.57
CA GLN A 552 7.13 -4.62 31.14
C GLN A 552 6.22 -5.21 32.22
N ALA A 553 6.66 -5.18 33.47
CA ALA A 553 5.93 -5.76 34.60
C ALA A 553 4.80 -4.85 35.08
N PHE A 554 4.98 -3.53 35.02
CA PHE A 554 4.04 -2.57 35.60
C PHE A 554 3.45 -1.61 34.57
N MET A 555 4.29 -0.87 33.83
CA MET A 555 3.79 0.22 32.98
C MET A 555 2.97 -0.27 31.78
N ILE A 556 3.40 -1.35 31.13
CA ILE A 556 2.70 -1.92 29.99
C ILE A 556 1.35 -2.50 30.41
N PRO A 557 1.26 -3.42 31.40
CA PRO A 557 -0.02 -4.03 31.78
C PRO A 557 -1.01 -3.05 32.41
N LEU A 558 -0.54 -2.03 33.13
CA LEU A 558 -1.43 -1.05 33.78
C LEU A 558 -1.84 0.09 32.84
N PHE A 559 -0.96 0.51 31.92
CA PHE A 559 -1.18 1.73 31.12
C PHE A 559 -1.11 1.50 29.61
N MET A 560 0.06 1.13 29.08
CA MET A 560 0.30 1.19 27.63
C MET A 560 -0.52 0.16 26.84
N LEU A 561 -0.73 -1.04 27.39
CA LEU A 561 -1.44 -2.12 26.72
C LEU A 561 -2.88 -1.75 26.38
N TRP A 562 -3.60 -1.17 27.34
CA TRP A 562 -5.01 -0.79 27.20
C TRP A 562 -5.19 0.29 26.14
N ARG A 563 -4.35 1.33 26.19
CA ARG A 563 -4.40 2.41 25.20
C ARG A 563 -4.02 1.93 23.81
N ALA A 564 -2.95 1.14 23.67
CA ALA A 564 -2.55 0.57 22.38
C ALA A 564 -3.67 -0.30 21.80
N ALA A 565 -4.28 -1.18 22.60
CA ALA A 565 -5.40 -2.01 22.18
C ALA A 565 -6.63 -1.17 21.77
N ALA A 566 -6.99 -0.13 22.52
CA ALA A 566 -8.08 0.77 22.16
C ALA A 566 -7.86 1.40 20.79
N MET A 567 -6.66 1.95 20.55
CA MET A 567 -6.33 2.59 19.28
C MET A 567 -6.29 1.58 18.12
N MET A 568 -5.78 0.35 18.36
CA MET A 568 -5.84 -0.74 17.37
C MET A 568 -7.29 -1.11 17.02
N LEU A 569 -8.20 -1.14 18.00
CA LEU A 569 -9.63 -1.41 17.75
C LEU A 569 -10.29 -0.30 16.92
N ILE A 570 -9.99 0.97 17.23
CA ILE A 570 -10.46 2.11 16.44
C ILE A 570 -9.92 2.01 15.00
N GLY A 571 -8.64 1.70 14.82
CA GLY A 571 -8.04 1.51 13.51
C GLY A 571 -8.69 0.38 12.71
N ALA A 572 -8.97 -0.75 13.36
CA ALA A 572 -9.68 -1.87 12.74
C ALA A 572 -11.14 -1.50 12.37
N ALA A 573 -11.83 -0.70 13.19
CA ALA A 573 -13.16 -0.16 12.86
C ALA A 573 -13.11 0.77 11.63
N LEU A 574 -12.13 1.68 11.60
CA LEU A 574 -11.90 2.58 10.45
C LEU A 574 -11.58 1.81 9.16
N TYR A 575 -10.89 0.67 9.26
CA TYR A 575 -10.69 -0.24 8.13
C TYR A 575 -12.00 -0.82 7.61
N LYS A 576 -12.86 -1.35 8.51
CA LYS A 576 -14.18 -1.87 8.13
C LYS A 576 -15.09 -0.82 7.51
N TRP A 577 -14.98 0.43 7.95
CA TRP A 577 -15.66 1.57 7.34
C TRP A 577 -15.00 2.13 6.07
N ARG A 578 -13.93 1.49 5.58
CA ARG A 578 -13.16 1.90 4.39
C ARG A 578 -12.59 3.32 4.48
N VAL A 579 -12.36 3.82 5.70
CA VAL A 579 -11.82 5.17 5.93
C VAL A 579 -10.32 5.22 5.65
N VAL A 580 -9.56 4.22 6.12
CA VAL A 580 -8.09 4.20 5.93
C VAL A 580 -7.66 3.75 4.53
N THR A 581 -8.56 3.09 3.78
CA THR A 581 -8.25 2.53 2.45
C THR A 581 -8.13 3.59 1.36
N GLY A 582 -8.61 4.82 1.61
CA GLY A 582 -8.60 5.90 0.62
C GLY A 582 -9.79 5.90 -0.33
N GLU A 583 -10.73 4.94 -0.19
CA GLU A 583 -11.84 4.71 -1.12
C GLU A 583 -13.03 5.66 -0.94
N ARG A 584 -13.13 6.40 0.18
CA ARG A 584 -14.25 7.33 0.42
C ARG A 584 -14.13 8.58 -0.46
N SER A 585 -15.22 9.34 -0.62
CA SER A 585 -15.22 10.57 -1.40
C SER A 585 -14.27 11.64 -0.83
N THR A 586 -13.75 12.53 -1.69
CA THR A 586 -12.89 13.65 -1.24
C THR A 586 -13.60 14.55 -0.24
N SER A 587 -14.89 14.82 -0.45
CA SER A 587 -15.71 15.64 0.46
C SER A 587 -15.85 15.01 1.85
N PHE A 588 -15.91 13.67 1.92
CA PHE A 588 -15.89 12.96 3.19
C PHE A 588 -14.58 13.22 3.94
N TYR A 589 -13.42 13.08 3.29
CA TYR A 589 -12.14 13.29 3.96
C TYR A 589 -11.90 14.74 4.38
N VAL A 590 -12.37 15.72 3.61
CA VAL A 590 -12.30 17.14 4.00
C VAL A 590 -13.12 17.39 5.26
N LYS A 591 -14.38 16.93 5.29
CA LYS A 591 -15.25 17.06 6.47
C LYS A 591 -14.70 16.30 7.67
N PHE A 592 -14.22 15.08 7.45
CA PHE A 592 -13.59 14.24 8.47
C PHE A 592 -12.37 14.92 9.09
N THR A 593 -11.49 15.49 8.27
CA THR A 593 -10.31 16.23 8.73
C THR A 593 -10.72 17.47 9.52
N ALA A 594 -11.62 18.29 8.97
CA ALA A 594 -12.07 19.53 9.59
C ALA A 594 -12.76 19.28 10.94
N LEU A 595 -13.68 18.32 11.02
CA LEU A 595 -14.40 17.99 12.26
C LEU A 595 -13.45 17.50 13.35
N ASN A 596 -12.49 16.64 12.99
CA ASN A 596 -11.54 16.11 13.95
C ASN A 596 -10.55 17.18 14.44
N TYR A 597 -10.10 18.09 13.58
CA TYR A 597 -9.30 19.23 14.03
C TYR A 597 -10.10 20.25 14.84
N LEU A 598 -11.38 20.47 14.52
CA LEU A 598 -12.27 21.34 15.30
C LEU A 598 -12.40 20.89 16.75
N VAL A 599 -12.31 19.58 17.03
CA VAL A 599 -12.32 19.03 18.39
C VAL A 599 -10.92 18.92 18.97
N GLY A 600 -9.96 18.38 18.21
CA GLY A 600 -8.61 18.10 18.71
C GLY A 600 -7.80 19.36 19.02
N VAL A 601 -7.87 20.39 18.18
CA VAL A 601 -7.07 21.61 18.37
C VAL A 601 -7.45 22.36 19.64
N PRO A 602 -8.73 22.66 19.93
CA PRO A 602 -9.09 23.35 21.18
C PRO A 602 -8.73 22.55 22.43
N LEU A 603 -8.86 21.22 22.43
CA LEU A 603 -8.45 20.38 23.56
C LEU A 603 -6.95 20.47 23.82
N LEU A 604 -6.13 20.38 22.77
CA LEU A 604 -4.67 20.45 22.92
C LEU A 604 -4.20 21.85 23.31
N VAL A 605 -4.73 22.89 22.67
CA VAL A 605 -4.40 24.28 23.01
C VAL A 605 -4.86 24.61 24.43
N GLY A 606 -6.08 24.22 24.81
CA GLY A 606 -6.59 24.39 26.17
C GLY A 606 -5.72 23.68 27.21
N GLY A 607 -5.28 22.45 26.94
CA GLY A 607 -4.36 21.72 27.81
C GLY A 607 -3.00 22.39 27.96
N MET A 608 -2.43 22.89 26.85
CA MET A 608 -1.17 23.63 26.89
C MET A 608 -1.28 24.92 27.70
N LEU A 609 -2.34 25.71 27.48
CA LEU A 609 -2.61 26.93 28.25
C LEU A 609 -2.86 26.62 29.73
N TYR A 610 -3.58 25.53 30.03
CA TYR A 610 -3.80 25.08 31.40
C TYR A 610 -2.48 24.73 32.08
N ASN A 611 -1.65 23.88 31.47
CA ASN A 611 -0.37 23.45 32.02
C ASN A 611 0.58 24.64 32.26
N ASP A 612 0.58 25.59 31.33
CA ASP A 612 1.34 26.83 31.46
C ASP A 612 0.82 27.70 32.63
N SER A 613 -0.51 27.80 32.80
CA SER A 613 -1.12 28.59 33.88
C SER A 613 -0.90 28.04 35.29
N ILE A 614 -0.56 26.75 35.40
CA ILE A 614 -0.24 26.09 36.68
C ILE A 614 1.27 25.92 36.88
N ASP A 615 2.09 26.57 36.05
CA ASP A 615 3.55 26.45 36.03
C ASP A 615 4.04 24.99 36.01
N PHE A 616 3.30 24.13 35.31
CA PHE A 616 3.54 22.68 35.24
C PHE A 616 3.61 21.98 36.62
N SER A 617 2.82 22.46 37.60
CA SER A 617 2.68 21.82 38.92
C SER A 617 2.48 20.29 38.79
N PRO A 618 3.40 19.45 39.31
CA PRO A 618 3.43 18.02 38.97
C PRO A 618 2.13 17.27 39.25
N GLY A 619 1.49 17.53 40.41
CA GLY A 619 0.24 16.88 40.78
C GLY A 619 -0.93 17.24 39.86
N LEU A 620 -1.11 18.54 39.57
CA LEU A 620 -2.18 19.03 38.69
C LEU A 620 -1.92 18.68 37.22
N LEU A 621 -0.66 18.68 36.80
CA LEU A 621 -0.23 18.24 35.48
C LEU A 621 -0.66 16.79 35.23
N ILE A 622 -0.39 15.88 36.18
CA ILE A 622 -0.80 14.47 36.05
C ILE A 622 -2.32 14.32 36.17
N ALA A 623 -2.92 14.99 37.16
CA ALA A 623 -4.35 14.85 37.47
C ALA A 623 -5.25 15.31 36.31
N ILE A 624 -4.91 16.46 35.71
CA ILE A 624 -5.77 17.18 34.77
C ILE A 624 -5.02 17.47 33.47
N GLY A 625 -3.81 18.04 33.57
CA GLY A 625 -3.05 18.55 32.43
C GLY A 625 -2.80 17.55 31.30
N MET A 626 -2.27 16.37 31.64
CA MET A 626 -1.98 15.30 30.69
C MET A 626 -3.25 14.71 30.05
N GLN A 627 -4.40 14.87 30.71
CA GLN A 627 -5.68 14.31 30.24
C GLN A 627 -6.16 15.02 28.97
N PHE A 628 -5.83 16.31 28.82
CA PHE A 628 -6.13 17.05 27.59
C PHE A 628 -5.41 16.44 26.36
N ASN A 629 -4.11 16.13 26.47
CA ASN A 629 -3.38 15.49 25.38
C ASN A 629 -3.84 14.04 25.16
N ALA A 630 -4.09 13.32 26.24
CA ALA A 630 -4.62 11.96 26.18
C ALA A 630 -5.91 11.84 25.36
N ILE A 631 -6.88 12.71 25.63
CA ILE A 631 -8.19 12.74 24.97
C ILE A 631 -8.07 13.41 23.60
N GLY A 632 -7.45 14.59 23.54
CA GLY A 632 -7.31 15.40 22.31
C GLY A 632 -6.45 14.74 21.23
N SER A 633 -5.51 13.86 21.60
CA SER A 633 -4.67 13.14 20.64
C SER A 633 -5.45 12.19 19.72
N VAL A 634 -6.62 11.68 20.14
CA VAL A 634 -7.45 10.79 19.30
C VAL A 634 -8.05 11.54 18.11
N PRO A 635 -8.89 12.59 18.31
CA PRO A 635 -9.39 13.38 17.19
C PRO A 635 -8.25 14.06 16.44
N MET A 636 -7.21 14.57 17.11
CA MET A 636 -6.07 15.19 16.42
C MET A 636 -5.38 14.18 15.47
N ALA A 637 -5.13 12.95 15.91
CA ALA A 637 -4.58 11.88 15.07
C ALA A 637 -5.51 11.56 13.88
N MET A 638 -6.82 11.47 14.10
CA MET A 638 -7.79 11.26 13.01
C MET A 638 -7.78 12.42 12.00
N GLY A 639 -7.63 13.66 12.47
CA GLY A 639 -7.42 14.83 11.60
C GLY A 639 -6.16 14.70 10.75
N HIS A 640 -5.02 14.33 11.36
CA HIS A 640 -3.78 14.06 10.63
C HIS A 640 -3.95 12.94 9.59
N MET A 641 -4.62 11.84 9.95
CA MET A 641 -4.90 10.74 9.03
C MET A 641 -5.68 11.22 7.80
N GLY A 642 -6.77 11.99 8.01
CA GLY A 642 -7.58 12.53 6.93
C GLY A 642 -6.78 13.46 6.01
N LEU A 643 -5.98 14.36 6.59
CA LEU A 643 -5.12 15.27 5.84
C LEU A 643 -4.06 14.53 5.00
N ILE A 644 -3.38 13.56 5.61
CA ILE A 644 -2.36 12.76 4.92
C ILE A 644 -2.98 11.96 3.78
N ILE A 645 -4.17 11.38 3.98
CA ILE A 645 -4.90 10.65 2.94
C ILE A 645 -5.29 11.58 1.78
N LEU A 646 -5.78 12.79 2.06
CA LEU A 646 -6.08 13.79 1.04
C LEU A 646 -4.84 14.14 0.20
N ILE A 647 -3.71 14.39 0.85
CA ILE A 647 -2.44 14.70 0.18
C ILE A 647 -1.97 13.53 -0.67
N ALA A 648 -1.95 12.31 -0.11
CA ALA A 648 -1.51 11.11 -0.82
C ALA A 648 -2.37 10.80 -2.06
N ARG A 649 -3.67 11.11 -2.02
CA ARG A 649 -4.58 10.96 -3.16
C ARG A 649 -4.43 12.07 -4.19
N ALA A 650 -4.14 13.29 -3.77
CA ALA A 650 -4.01 14.43 -4.67
C ALA A 650 -2.71 14.37 -5.49
N VAL A 651 -1.63 13.84 -4.91
CA VAL A 651 -0.30 13.80 -5.54
C VAL A 651 0.41 12.44 -5.35
N PRO A 652 -0.17 11.33 -5.82
CA PRO A 652 0.32 9.97 -5.53
C PRO A 652 1.72 9.68 -6.07
N THR A 653 2.12 10.37 -7.14
CA THR A 653 3.43 10.21 -7.80
C THR A 653 4.50 11.17 -7.27
N ALA A 654 4.15 12.12 -6.41
CA ALA A 654 5.11 13.07 -5.84
C ALA A 654 6.23 12.35 -5.09
N LEU A 655 7.46 12.84 -5.23
CA LEU A 655 8.65 12.25 -4.61
C LEU A 655 8.47 12.07 -3.10
N ILE A 656 7.89 13.06 -2.42
CA ILE A 656 7.65 13.01 -0.98
C ILE A 656 6.66 11.91 -0.59
N VAL A 657 5.58 11.72 -1.36
CA VAL A 657 4.58 10.66 -1.11
C VAL A 657 5.19 9.28 -1.33
N ARG A 658 5.94 9.10 -2.41
CA ARG A 658 6.69 7.86 -2.70
C ARG A 658 7.72 7.55 -1.61
N SER A 659 8.42 8.56 -1.12
CA SER A 659 9.43 8.42 -0.06
C SER A 659 8.80 8.09 1.30
N LEU A 660 7.72 8.77 1.68
CA LEU A 660 6.96 8.46 2.90
C LEU A 660 6.34 7.06 2.85
N SER A 661 5.80 6.66 1.70
CA SER A 661 5.34 5.28 1.48
C SER A 661 6.49 4.27 1.66
N ALA A 662 7.67 4.55 1.10
CA ALA A 662 8.86 3.71 1.27
C ALA A 662 9.28 3.60 2.75
N VAL A 663 9.27 4.70 3.51
CA VAL A 663 9.53 4.71 4.95
C VAL A 663 8.53 3.82 5.69
N GLY A 664 7.24 3.96 5.39
CA GLY A 664 6.18 3.14 6.00
C GLY A 664 6.22 1.66 5.62
N ARG A 665 6.77 1.32 4.44
CA ARG A 665 7.03 -0.07 4.02
C ARG A 665 8.20 -0.72 4.77
N MET A 666 9.10 0.09 5.32
CA MET A 666 10.25 -0.30 6.13
C MET A 666 10.08 0.11 7.60
N ALA A 667 8.84 0.09 8.11
CA ALA A 667 8.54 0.67 9.41
C ALA A 667 9.29 0.02 10.59
N LEU A 668 9.44 -1.31 10.60
CA LEU A 668 10.18 -2.01 11.66
C LEU A 668 11.67 -1.73 11.56
N THR A 669 12.23 -1.72 10.34
CA THR A 669 13.65 -1.38 10.13
C THR A 669 13.93 0.05 10.58
N ASN A 670 13.13 1.01 10.13
CA ASN A 670 13.33 2.43 10.44
C ASN A 670 13.10 2.74 11.92
N TYR A 671 12.14 2.06 12.57
CA TYR A 671 11.93 2.15 14.02
C TYR A 671 13.16 1.68 14.81
N LEU A 672 13.71 0.51 14.50
CA LEU A 672 14.90 0.01 15.18
C LEU A 672 16.13 0.89 14.90
N MET A 673 16.24 1.42 13.68
CA MET A 673 17.29 2.38 13.34
C MET A 673 17.20 3.66 14.16
N HIS A 674 16.00 4.16 14.48
CA HIS A 674 15.85 5.34 15.34
C HIS A 674 16.51 5.13 16.71
N GLY A 675 16.22 3.99 17.36
CA GLY A 675 16.83 3.65 18.64
C GLY A 675 18.34 3.46 18.54
N ILE A 676 18.82 2.74 17.54
CA ILE A 676 20.27 2.53 17.33
C ILE A 676 20.97 3.86 17.11
N ILE A 677 20.49 4.70 16.19
CA ILE A 677 21.11 5.99 15.85
C ILE A 677 21.10 6.91 17.06
N ALA A 678 19.95 7.09 17.72
CA ALA A 678 19.86 7.97 18.88
C ALA A 678 20.75 7.47 20.03
N SER A 679 20.77 6.17 20.30
CA SER A 679 21.62 5.60 21.34
C SER A 679 23.12 5.79 21.07
N ILE A 680 23.56 5.75 19.81
CA ILE A 680 24.95 6.07 19.42
C ILE A 680 25.24 7.56 19.62
N ILE A 681 24.27 8.45 19.34
CA ILE A 681 24.45 9.90 19.50
C ILE A 681 24.53 10.29 20.98
N PHE A 682 23.62 9.79 21.81
CA PHE A 682 23.50 10.30 23.18
C PHE A 682 24.23 9.47 24.23
N TYR A 683 24.39 8.15 24.06
CA TYR A 683 24.96 7.31 25.13
C TYR A 683 26.49 7.20 25.05
N GLY A 684 27.10 6.84 26.18
CA GLY A 684 28.56 6.89 26.38
C GLY A 684 29.39 5.90 25.57
N TYR A 685 28.76 4.88 24.97
CA TYR A 685 29.44 4.00 24.01
C TYR A 685 29.51 4.56 22.58
N GLY A 686 28.95 5.74 22.34
CA GLY A 686 29.04 6.48 21.09
C GLY A 686 29.59 7.90 21.30
N PHE A 687 28.76 8.93 21.13
CA PHE A 687 29.17 10.34 21.27
C PHE A 687 28.89 10.94 22.66
N ALA A 688 28.21 10.22 23.56
CA ALA A 688 28.00 10.62 24.96
C ALA A 688 27.27 11.97 25.17
N LEU A 689 26.42 12.41 24.23
CA LEU A 689 25.74 13.71 24.26
C LEU A 689 24.50 13.77 25.17
N TYR A 690 24.20 12.75 25.96
CA TYR A 690 23.09 12.75 26.92
C TYR A 690 23.18 13.96 27.86
N GLY A 691 22.12 14.74 27.99
CA GLY A 691 22.04 15.96 28.81
C GLY A 691 22.85 17.15 28.27
N GLN A 692 23.42 17.07 27.07
CA GLN A 692 24.28 18.13 26.50
C GLN A 692 23.63 18.91 25.36
N MET A 693 22.49 18.45 24.84
CA MET A 693 21.79 19.10 23.74
C MET A 693 20.46 19.67 24.21
N ASP A 694 20.16 20.90 23.80
CA ASP A 694 18.86 21.50 24.07
C ASP A 694 17.74 20.90 23.18
N ARG A 695 16.50 21.36 23.34
CA ARG A 695 15.36 20.77 22.62
C ARG A 695 15.42 21.06 21.12
N LEU A 696 15.93 22.22 20.70
CA LEU A 696 16.03 22.57 19.29
C LEU A 696 17.10 21.71 18.62
N GLU A 697 18.27 21.59 19.23
CA GLU A 697 19.38 20.79 18.73
C GLU A 697 18.98 19.32 18.58
N GLN A 698 18.21 18.78 19.52
CA GLN A 698 17.60 17.45 19.40
C GLN A 698 16.70 17.34 18.16
N GLN A 699 15.86 18.34 17.88
CA GLN A 699 15.03 18.33 16.67
C GLN A 699 15.85 18.49 15.38
N MET A 700 17.03 19.12 15.42
CA MET A 700 17.94 19.13 14.26
C MET A 700 18.44 17.72 13.93
N VAL A 701 18.75 16.91 14.95
CA VAL A 701 19.07 15.48 14.78
C VAL A 701 17.90 14.73 14.14
N VAL A 702 16.67 15.00 14.59
CA VAL A 702 15.46 14.40 14.03
C VAL A 702 15.33 14.71 12.54
N VAL A 703 15.47 15.98 12.13
CA VAL A 703 15.39 16.39 10.73
C VAL A 703 16.48 15.74 9.89
N ALA A 704 17.71 15.63 10.41
CA ALA A 704 18.80 14.96 9.70
C ALA A 704 18.52 13.47 9.47
N VAL A 705 18.01 12.77 10.49
CA VAL A 705 17.62 11.35 10.38
C VAL A 705 16.43 11.18 9.42
N TRP A 706 15.45 12.07 9.47
CA TRP A 706 14.32 12.07 8.53
C TRP A 706 14.79 12.21 7.08
N ALA A 707 15.67 13.18 6.80
CA ALA A 707 16.23 13.39 5.47
C ALA A 707 16.97 12.13 4.97
N ALA A 708 17.80 11.53 5.83
CA ALA A 708 18.50 10.29 5.51
C ALA A 708 17.52 9.14 5.22
N GLN A 709 16.47 8.95 6.03
CA GLN A 709 15.50 7.87 5.84
C GLN A 709 14.59 8.07 4.63
N LEU A 710 14.21 9.32 4.31
CA LEU A 710 13.42 9.66 3.13
C LEU A 710 14.20 9.38 1.83
N ILE A 711 15.53 9.47 1.86
CA ILE A 711 16.41 9.12 0.73
C ILE A 711 16.72 7.62 0.70
N TRP A 712 17.13 7.06 1.85
CA TRP A 712 17.58 5.67 1.96
C TRP A 712 16.47 4.66 1.71
N SER A 713 15.29 4.85 2.28
CA SER A 713 14.19 3.87 2.19
C SER A 713 13.78 3.57 0.73
N PRO A 714 13.54 4.57 -0.16
CA PRO A 714 13.23 4.28 -1.56
C PRO A 714 14.42 3.69 -2.32
N LEU A 715 15.66 4.14 -2.07
CA LEU A 715 16.86 3.58 -2.70
C LEU A 715 17.07 2.10 -2.34
N TRP A 716 16.81 1.75 -1.08
CA TRP A 716 16.83 0.37 -0.60
C TRP A 716 15.76 -0.48 -1.29
N LEU A 717 14.51 -0.01 -1.30
CA LEU A 717 13.39 -0.74 -1.88
C LEU A 717 13.43 -0.83 -3.42
N LYS A 718 14.30 -0.07 -4.08
CA LYS A 718 14.62 -0.27 -5.50
C LYS A 718 15.28 -1.63 -5.75
N HIS A 719 16.15 -2.06 -4.83
CA HIS A 719 16.93 -3.30 -4.97
C HIS A 719 16.36 -4.47 -4.15
N PHE A 720 15.67 -4.18 -3.04
CA PHE A 720 15.18 -5.17 -2.09
C PHE A 720 13.66 -5.12 -1.91
N ARG A 721 13.04 -6.26 -1.61
CA ARG A 721 11.57 -6.38 -1.44
C ARG A 721 11.08 -5.85 -0.08
N PHE A 722 11.94 -5.91 0.94
CA PHE A 722 11.66 -5.60 2.34
C PHE A 722 12.85 -4.87 2.97
N GLY A 723 12.61 -4.14 4.06
CA GLY A 723 13.71 -3.76 4.96
C GLY A 723 14.31 -5.00 5.64
N PRO A 724 15.56 -4.93 6.12
CA PRO A 724 16.24 -6.05 6.78
C PRO A 724 15.44 -6.65 7.94
N ALA A 725 14.86 -5.81 8.81
CA ALA A 725 14.11 -6.29 9.97
C ALA A 725 12.78 -6.93 9.56
N GLU A 726 12.07 -6.36 8.57
CA GLU A 726 10.87 -6.96 8.02
C GLU A 726 11.15 -8.31 7.35
N TRP A 727 12.28 -8.42 6.64
CA TRP A 727 12.72 -9.67 6.03
C TRP A 727 13.02 -10.73 7.09
N ALA A 728 13.76 -10.38 8.14
CA ALA A 728 14.08 -11.28 9.25
C ALA A 728 12.80 -11.75 9.95
N TRP A 729 11.92 -10.81 10.31
CA TRP A 729 10.63 -11.09 10.95
C TRP A 729 9.76 -12.03 10.10
N ARG A 730 9.67 -11.79 8.79
CA ARG A 730 8.93 -12.65 7.85
C ARG A 730 9.58 -14.03 7.71
N SER A 731 10.90 -14.09 7.55
CA SER A 731 11.63 -15.35 7.38
C SER A 731 11.49 -16.26 8.60
N LEU A 732 11.62 -15.70 9.80
CA LEU A 732 11.39 -16.41 11.07
C LEU A 732 9.93 -16.87 11.21
N THR A 733 8.97 -16.03 10.80
CA THR A 733 7.54 -16.38 10.80
C THR A 733 7.29 -17.63 9.95
N TYR A 734 7.78 -17.65 8.72
CA TYR A 734 7.54 -18.77 7.80
C TYR A 734 8.50 -19.94 8.00
N GLY A 735 9.55 -19.79 8.82
CA GLY A 735 10.58 -20.82 9.02
C GLY A 735 11.47 -21.05 7.80
N LYS A 736 11.45 -20.15 6.82
CA LYS A 736 12.31 -20.20 5.62
C LYS A 736 12.71 -18.80 5.18
N PRO A 737 13.96 -18.60 4.71
CA PRO A 737 14.41 -17.31 4.22
C PRO A 737 13.54 -16.87 3.04
N GLN A 738 12.97 -15.66 3.15
CA GLN A 738 12.17 -15.08 2.07
C GLN A 738 13.08 -14.51 0.97
N PRO A 739 12.64 -14.47 -0.31
CA PRO A 739 13.43 -13.83 -1.35
C PRO A 739 13.58 -12.32 -1.05
N MET A 740 14.83 -11.87 -0.85
CA MET A 740 15.12 -10.51 -0.42
C MET A 740 15.35 -9.55 -1.60
N ARG A 741 16.11 -9.98 -2.62
CA ARG A 741 16.41 -9.16 -3.80
C ARG A 741 15.21 -9.11 -4.75
N ARG A 742 14.99 -7.96 -5.37
CA ARG A 742 14.14 -7.85 -6.56
C ARG A 742 14.91 -8.47 -7.74
N ALA A 743 14.20 -9.17 -8.64
CA ALA A 743 14.81 -9.59 -9.88
C ALA A 743 15.28 -8.33 -10.62
N ALA A 744 16.50 -8.34 -11.16
CA ALA A 744 16.96 -7.22 -11.96
C ALA A 744 16.05 -7.09 -13.20
N PRO A 745 15.65 -5.87 -13.59
CA PRO A 745 15.10 -5.69 -14.93
C PRO A 745 16.14 -6.20 -15.92
N ALA A 746 15.71 -7.06 -16.86
CA ALA A 746 16.61 -7.58 -17.88
C ALA A 746 17.29 -6.39 -18.57
N MET A 747 18.62 -6.35 -18.52
CA MET A 747 19.40 -5.28 -19.13
C MET A 747 19.17 -5.37 -20.64
N GLN A 748 18.47 -4.40 -21.22
CA GLN A 748 18.31 -4.32 -22.67
C GLN A 748 19.70 -4.32 -23.30
N SER A 749 19.97 -5.31 -24.14
CA SER A 749 21.18 -5.41 -24.94
C SER A 749 21.39 -4.10 -25.73
N PRO A 750 22.61 -3.54 -25.80
CA PRO A 750 22.92 -2.34 -26.59
C PRO A 750 22.64 -2.48 -28.11
N SER A 751 22.24 -3.65 -28.59
CA SER A 751 21.95 -3.91 -30.00
C SER A 751 20.64 -3.30 -30.50
N ALA A 752 19.73 -2.89 -29.62
CA ALA A 752 18.45 -2.28 -30.02
C ALA A 752 18.56 -0.79 -30.39
N MET A 753 19.60 -0.08 -29.91
CA MET A 753 19.74 1.37 -30.11
C MET A 753 20.30 1.77 -31.50
N LYS A 754 20.74 0.80 -32.32
CA LYS A 754 21.28 1.05 -33.68
C LYS A 754 20.26 0.95 -34.82
N ARG A 755 18.98 0.66 -34.54
CA ARG A 755 17.94 0.55 -35.59
C ARG A 755 17.00 1.76 -35.73
N GLY A 756 17.26 2.86 -35.02
CA GLY A 756 16.43 4.09 -35.06
C GLY A 756 16.94 5.23 -35.95
N LEU A 757 18.10 5.09 -36.60
CA LEU A 757 18.68 6.12 -37.48
C LEU A 757 18.79 5.57 -38.90
N ASN A 758 17.70 5.58 -39.68
CA ASN A 758 17.73 5.39 -41.14
C ASN A 758 16.41 5.79 -41.83
N TRP A 759 15.69 6.80 -41.32
CA TRP A 759 14.46 7.29 -41.96
C TRP A 759 14.62 8.65 -42.68
N LEU A 760 15.85 9.16 -42.82
CA LEU A 760 16.16 10.38 -43.59
C LEU A 760 16.92 10.03 -44.89
N SER A 761 16.20 9.47 -45.86
CA SER A 761 16.61 9.50 -47.26
C SER A 761 15.35 9.52 -48.15
N ALA A 762 14.96 10.73 -48.54
CA ALA A 762 13.86 11.02 -49.45
C ALA A 762 14.18 10.61 -50.90
N PRO A 763 13.18 10.28 -51.73
CA PRO A 763 13.29 10.41 -53.18
C PRO A 763 12.89 11.83 -53.63
N GLN A 764 13.73 12.43 -54.48
CA GLN A 764 13.46 13.69 -55.17
C GLN A 764 12.59 13.49 -56.42
N SER A 765 11.49 14.23 -56.50
CA SER A 765 10.89 14.87 -57.69
C SER A 765 9.55 15.46 -57.22
N GLY A 766 9.14 16.70 -57.48
CA GLY A 766 9.48 17.64 -58.54
C GLY A 766 8.19 17.99 -59.30
N GLN A 767 7.30 18.81 -58.73
CA GLN A 767 6.30 19.60 -59.48
C GLN A 767 5.59 20.64 -58.59
N THR A 768 5.19 21.73 -59.23
CA THR A 768 5.01 23.10 -58.71
C THR A 768 3.55 23.57 -58.67
N MET A 769 3.14 24.24 -57.57
CA MET A 769 2.18 25.38 -57.43
C MET A 769 0.70 25.22 -57.92
N PRO A 770 -0.29 26.09 -57.55
CA PRO A 770 -0.20 27.41 -56.88
C PRO A 770 -1.21 27.74 -55.72
N CYS A 771 -0.93 28.86 -55.03
CA CYS A 771 -1.81 29.72 -54.18
C CYS A 771 -3.14 30.12 -54.87
N SER A 772 -4.31 30.32 -54.21
CA SER A 772 -4.77 31.33 -53.23
C SER A 772 -6.35 31.26 -53.20
N PRO A 773 -7.15 32.13 -52.51
CA PRO A 773 -7.12 32.72 -51.16
C PRO A 773 -8.51 32.73 -50.42
N ALA A 774 -8.53 33.28 -49.20
CA ALA A 774 -9.62 34.02 -48.53
C ALA A 774 -10.84 33.29 -47.91
N GLY A 775 -11.10 33.59 -46.62
CA GLY A 775 -12.36 33.32 -45.92
C GLY A 775 -12.27 33.43 -44.39
N SER A 776 -12.34 34.64 -43.84
CA SER A 776 -12.75 34.93 -42.44
C SER A 776 -14.28 35.17 -42.36
N PRO A 777 -14.97 35.36 -41.21
CA PRO A 777 -14.57 35.35 -39.78
C PRO A 777 -15.60 34.65 -38.82
N LEU A 778 -15.38 34.77 -37.49
CA LEU A 778 -16.30 34.57 -36.33
C LEU A 778 -16.48 33.10 -35.86
N SER A 779 -16.53 32.72 -34.57
CA SER A 779 -16.78 33.42 -33.30
C SER A 779 -16.39 32.54 -32.09
N ASP A 780 -15.91 33.20 -31.03
CA ASP A 780 -16.00 32.89 -29.58
C ASP A 780 -16.31 31.48 -29.08
N VAL A 781 -15.32 30.88 -28.37
CA VAL A 781 -15.55 29.94 -27.26
C VAL A 781 -14.61 30.33 -26.10
N PRO A 782 -15.09 30.50 -24.86
CA PRO A 782 -14.26 30.98 -23.76
C PRO A 782 -13.27 29.90 -23.28
N HIS A 783 -11.99 30.26 -23.24
CA HIS A 783 -10.95 29.48 -22.57
C HIS A 783 -11.24 29.40 -21.06
N VAL A 784 -11.69 28.25 -20.59
CA VAL A 784 -11.63 27.88 -19.17
C VAL A 784 -10.16 27.67 -18.82
N GLN A 785 -9.56 28.65 -18.14
CA GLN A 785 -8.23 28.50 -17.55
C GLN A 785 -8.27 27.39 -16.50
N HIS A 786 -7.75 26.21 -16.85
CA HIS A 786 -7.34 25.20 -15.89
C HIS A 786 -6.22 25.79 -15.01
N ARG A 787 -6.58 26.29 -13.83
CA ARG A 787 -5.58 26.66 -12.81
C ARG A 787 -4.84 25.39 -12.36
N SER A 788 -3.52 25.44 -12.41
CA SER A 788 -2.64 24.31 -12.09
C SER A 788 -2.88 23.78 -10.67
N PRO A 789 -2.66 22.46 -10.42
CA PRO A 789 -2.77 21.85 -9.10
C PRO A 789 -1.96 22.56 -8.00
N ILE A 790 -0.84 23.19 -8.38
CA ILE A 790 0.05 23.96 -7.50
C ILE A 790 -0.68 25.18 -6.90
N THR A 791 -1.56 25.82 -7.68
CA THR A 791 -2.31 26.99 -7.23
C THR A 791 -3.39 26.61 -6.20
N ARG A 792 -3.99 25.41 -6.33
CA ARG A 792 -4.96 24.89 -5.34
C ARG A 792 -4.27 24.48 -4.04
N LEU A 793 -3.06 23.92 -4.12
CA LEU A 793 -2.24 23.58 -2.97
C LEU A 793 -1.76 24.84 -2.22
N ALA A 794 -1.37 25.89 -2.94
CA ALA A 794 -0.96 27.16 -2.36
C ALA A 794 -2.11 27.85 -1.60
N VAL A 795 -3.34 27.82 -2.14
CA VAL A 795 -4.52 28.40 -1.47
C VAL A 795 -4.87 27.60 -0.20
N LEU A 796 -4.81 26.26 -0.25
CA LEU A 796 -5.09 25.43 0.92
C LEU A 796 -4.04 25.59 2.03
N LEU A 797 -2.76 25.65 1.66
CA LEU A 797 -1.66 25.93 2.60
C LEU A 797 -1.74 27.34 3.17
N THR A 798 -2.13 28.34 2.37
CA THR A 798 -2.33 29.71 2.85
C THR A 798 -3.47 29.77 3.86
N VAL A 799 -4.61 29.11 3.60
CA VAL A 799 -5.72 29.06 4.57
C VAL A 799 -5.32 28.38 5.89
N ILE A 800 -4.50 27.33 5.85
CA ILE A 800 -3.98 26.64 7.05
C ILE A 800 -2.97 27.52 7.81
N VAL A 801 -2.08 28.21 7.11
CA VAL A 801 -1.08 29.11 7.73
C VAL A 801 -1.73 30.37 8.30
N THR A 802 -2.76 30.93 7.64
CA THR A 802 -3.51 32.09 8.13
C THR A 802 -4.39 31.74 9.34
N ALA A 803 -4.88 30.50 9.45
CA ALA A 803 -5.55 30.02 10.65
C ALA A 803 -4.60 29.79 11.84
N ALA A 804 -3.31 29.52 11.57
CA ALA A 804 -2.28 29.29 12.60
C ALA A 804 -1.54 30.58 13.05
N SER A 805 -1.74 31.72 12.37
CA SER A 805 -1.03 32.97 12.65
C SER A 805 -1.89 34.07 13.30
N ALA A 806 -3.12 33.75 13.72
CA ALA A 806 -3.92 34.64 14.55
C ALA A 806 -3.38 34.63 16.00
N THR A 807 -2.36 35.44 16.26
CA THR A 807 -2.00 35.86 17.63
C THR A 807 -2.91 37.03 18.03
N PRO A 808 -3.41 37.07 19.27
CA PRO A 808 -4.03 38.28 19.80
C PRO A 808 -2.91 39.28 20.11
N THR A 809 -2.91 40.41 19.41
CA THR A 809 -2.05 41.55 19.73
C THR A 809 -2.33 42.00 21.16
N THR A 810 -1.29 41.98 22.00
CA THR A 810 -1.25 42.54 23.34
C THR A 810 -1.51 44.04 23.30
N GLY A 811 -2.68 44.46 23.78
CA GLY A 811 -2.95 45.85 24.17
C GLY A 811 -2.76 46.00 25.68
N SER A 812 -1.77 46.77 26.09
CA SER A 812 -1.60 47.23 27.46
C SER A 812 -2.83 48.04 27.91
N VAL A 813 -3.52 47.62 28.96
CA VAL A 813 -4.52 48.46 29.63
C VAL A 813 -4.17 48.57 31.11
N SER A 814 -3.81 49.79 31.48
CA SER A 814 -3.64 50.29 32.83
C SER A 814 -4.93 50.18 33.64
N HIS A 815 -4.79 49.81 34.92
CA HIS A 815 -5.81 49.98 35.94
C HIS A 815 -6.36 51.42 35.97
N ALA A 816 -7.65 51.60 35.68
CA ALA A 816 -8.51 52.63 36.25
C ALA A 816 -9.96 52.44 35.78
N GLY A 817 -10.92 52.47 36.72
CA GLY A 817 -12.33 52.75 36.41
C GLY A 817 -13.30 51.57 36.50
N LEU A 818 -13.61 51.14 37.72
CA LEU A 818 -14.86 50.45 38.04
C LEU A 818 -15.98 51.50 38.17
N SER A 819 -17.00 51.42 37.33
CA SER A 819 -18.35 51.94 37.63
C SER A 819 -19.40 51.27 36.75
N GLU A 820 -20.30 50.54 37.41
CA GLU A 820 -21.73 50.31 37.13
C GLU A 820 -22.21 50.24 35.66
N ILE A 821 -22.92 49.15 35.31
CA ILE A 821 -24.38 49.15 35.07
C ILE A 821 -24.88 47.69 34.92
N THR A 822 -26.04 47.47 35.50
CA THR A 822 -26.83 46.24 35.72
C THR A 822 -27.42 45.59 34.45
N PRO A 823 -27.88 44.32 34.53
CA PRO A 823 -28.38 43.56 33.39
C PRO A 823 -29.88 43.82 33.16
N ASN A 824 -30.31 43.79 31.89
CA ASN A 824 -31.73 43.66 31.58
C ASN A 824 -31.97 42.49 30.64
N ALA A 825 -32.95 41.68 31.05
CA ALA A 825 -33.38 40.45 30.42
C ALA A 825 -34.37 40.72 29.28
N ALA A 826 -34.59 39.65 28.50
CA ALA A 826 -35.86 39.25 27.89
C ALA A 826 -35.90 39.18 26.36
N ASN A 827 -36.57 38.10 25.92
CA ASN A 827 -37.11 37.75 24.61
C ASN A 827 -36.13 36.99 23.69
N GLY A 828 -36.38 35.75 23.25
CA GLY A 828 -37.63 35.00 23.19
C GLY A 828 -37.91 34.54 21.76
N MET A 829 -37.27 33.44 21.35
CA MET A 829 -37.58 32.55 20.21
C MET A 829 -37.59 33.15 18.76
N PRO A 830 -37.81 32.34 17.70
CA PRO A 830 -36.84 31.42 17.11
C PRO A 830 -36.66 31.70 15.59
N MET A 831 -35.56 31.27 14.97
CA MET A 831 -35.47 31.31 13.49
C MET A 831 -35.09 29.94 12.92
N THR A 832 -36.11 29.40 12.28
CA THR A 832 -36.23 28.23 11.44
C THR A 832 -35.22 28.24 10.29
N TYR A 833 -34.69 27.05 9.98
CA TYR A 833 -33.91 26.77 8.79
C TYR A 833 -34.72 27.02 7.51
N THR A 834 -34.10 27.66 6.52
CA THR A 834 -34.56 27.58 5.13
C THR A 834 -33.36 27.20 4.26
N ILE A 835 -33.47 26.03 3.63
CA ILE A 835 -32.59 25.54 2.58
C ILE A 835 -33.09 26.11 1.26
N SER A 836 -32.24 26.77 0.48
CA SER A 836 -32.44 26.87 -0.96
C SER A 836 -31.12 26.92 -1.74
N ARG A 837 -30.97 25.85 -2.52
CA ARG A 837 -30.16 25.59 -3.73
C ARG A 837 -28.65 25.70 -3.66
#